data_AF-A0AAP5TAE2-F1
#
_entry.id   AF-A0AAP5TAE2-F1
#
_cell.length_a   1.000
_cell.length_b   1.000
_cell.length_c   1.000
_cell.angle_alpha   90.00
_cell.angle_beta   90.00
_cell.angle_gamma   90.00
#
_symmetry.space_group_name_H-M   'P 1'
#
loop_
_entity.id
_entity.type
_entity.pdbx_description
1 polymer ?
#
loop_
_entity_poly.entity_id
_entity_poly.type
_entity_poly.pdbx_seq_one_letter_code
_entity_poly.pdbx_strand_id
1 'polypeptide(L)'
;MQKIKLFFVLTTVAIVGFCLPTTIKASDTTTSKPFPNNEILGVGSYFNAFAAGTMTIDANNTSNLEGRYAANSLESSTDSWNTRTSNTQWGQITSDVSGTISGTPLFTANKVDSSTTYGKYMRHMLDPNTRQRASMAAPVVSSKNSIVINNLRAEAKDYTDTDKTNHASLLDILNMDKNVGDTSDFSGTNGSTLASVSGKALDPDATDASNYFDAAAIQFNKISQYYDQLTQPDSDDNKNEDKVVANDQVNAVKVTQTTPEYQNYTNLTIDVTLPDDYSSDDNYKTPPVIMVGINADNATDKNLNLTIKIHNMNTATTSVQAGDSSYDSYTYAPYIFINWDNVTTQSPFSNWQGSFKMKAYAGTDSDEEPANSGNGTQQSQLFSSHVLNNFPNATTSGTDTLKFGNTADDSQLCGAMLLPNASVSLNSGSRTLYGSILSGKNITIAHDMPASRLIAGTFDVNNISGNVFSDLHSVNPYIKNLNLVTTNALTDKAITAGSTGDSANKKEITVTDPTKSVGLTGTVVTRNKNYQLFYRLNNDKTATSWKKLNASGVNTNSNSNFKVNNLTSLSGYQQKLSAESMQSGSASDLPTLSTIGGSLQRQNQIEIVVAPKTDDSGQAITADSDLSAYQHTTINLTETGKLTADIPNTFQLTPSSDDPDVYSSSSDSQNITIQNDWRVPYTLSVQYNDALAAKFPVNGLNLFDQPKLVSYTANGNAFDINQPLLQQLADNALLATSSTNFQLKLNVSKLLASGAVQSGKEYGIPLYWTLKYDLAS
;
A
#
# COMPACT_ATOMS: atom_id res chain seq x y z
N MET A 1 61.36 13.96 43.75
CA MET A 1 60.02 13.38 44.02
C MET A 1 59.13 13.64 42.83
N GLN A 2 58.91 12.61 42.01
CA GLN A 2 58.10 12.62 40.78
C GLN A 2 56.64 12.28 41.09
N LYS A 3 55.71 12.98 40.44
CA LYS A 3 54.28 12.61 40.36
C LYS A 3 54.11 11.58 39.22
N ILE A 4 53.53 10.42 39.55
CA ILE A 4 53.21 9.36 38.58
C ILE A 4 51.70 9.39 38.29
N LYS A 5 51.39 9.31 37.00
CA LYS A 5 50.07 9.17 36.37
C LYS A 5 49.47 7.80 36.70
N LEU A 6 48.18 7.75 37.03
CA LEU A 6 47.42 6.49 37.09
C LEU A 6 46.46 6.41 35.90
N PHE A 7 46.65 5.37 35.09
CA PHE A 7 45.79 4.92 33.99
C PHE A 7 44.50 4.30 34.55
N PHE A 8 43.34 4.65 33.97
CA PHE A 8 42.14 3.81 34.06
C PHE A 8 41.91 3.15 32.70
N VAL A 9 41.85 1.82 32.72
CA VAL A 9 41.57 0.95 31.58
C VAL A 9 40.08 1.05 31.25
N LEU A 10 39.75 1.43 30.03
CA LEU A 10 38.41 1.30 29.45
C LEU A 10 38.20 -0.19 29.09
N THR A 11 37.26 -0.86 29.74
CA THR A 11 36.78 -2.17 29.31
C THR A 11 35.60 -1.96 28.37
N THR A 12 35.82 -2.21 27.09
CA THR A 12 34.79 -2.20 26.04
C THR A 12 33.82 -3.36 26.28
N VAL A 13 32.63 -3.09 26.81
CA VAL A 13 31.51 -4.04 26.76
C VAL A 13 30.80 -3.83 25.43
N ALA A 14 30.98 -4.79 24.52
CA ALA A 14 30.15 -4.91 23.33
C ALA A 14 28.71 -5.21 23.78
N ILE A 15 27.83 -4.21 23.65
CA ILE A 15 26.39 -4.41 23.78
C ILE A 15 25.94 -5.13 22.50
N VAL A 16 25.86 -6.45 22.56
CA VAL A 16 25.08 -7.24 21.61
C VAL A 16 23.62 -6.87 21.87
N GLY A 17 23.03 -6.08 20.98
CA GLY A 17 21.63 -5.70 21.04
C GLY A 17 20.74 -6.93 20.93
N PHE A 18 20.23 -7.40 22.06
CA PHE A 18 19.06 -8.27 22.09
C PHE A 18 17.83 -7.42 21.74
N CYS A 19 17.43 -7.42 20.47
CA CYS A 19 16.09 -7.01 20.07
C CYS A 19 15.11 -8.10 20.53
N LEU A 20 14.26 -7.77 21.50
CA LEU A 20 13.11 -8.59 21.86
C LEU A 20 11.90 -8.02 21.09
N PRO A 21 11.18 -8.83 20.28
CA PRO A 21 9.91 -8.40 19.72
C PRO A 21 8.92 -8.12 20.86
N THR A 22 8.20 -7.01 20.80
CA THR A 22 7.18 -6.65 21.78
C THR A 22 5.87 -7.38 21.46
N THR A 23 5.52 -8.38 22.26
CA THR A 23 4.17 -8.97 22.23
C THR A 23 3.17 -7.96 22.80
N ILE A 24 2.21 -7.54 21.99
CA ILE A 24 1.12 -6.67 22.46
C ILE A 24 0.03 -7.57 23.05
N LYS A 25 -0.27 -7.37 24.35
CA LYS A 25 -1.41 -8.02 25.01
C LYS A 25 -2.66 -7.18 24.79
N ALA A 26 -3.71 -7.80 24.27
CA ALA A 26 -4.91 -7.09 23.86
C ALA A 26 -5.80 -6.66 25.04
N SER A 27 -6.42 -5.47 24.96
CA SER A 27 -7.23 -4.91 26.05
C SER A 27 -8.73 -5.22 25.90
N ASP A 28 -9.41 -5.45 27.03
CA ASP A 28 -10.74 -6.09 27.07
C ASP A 28 -11.94 -5.12 26.91
N THR A 29 -11.89 -4.19 25.95
CA THR A 29 -12.88 -3.09 25.86
C THR A 29 -13.92 -3.22 24.73
N THR A 30 -13.85 -4.24 23.87
CA THR A 30 -14.81 -4.41 22.76
C THR A 30 -15.61 -5.71 22.86
N THR A 31 -16.92 -5.61 22.63
CA THR A 31 -17.84 -6.76 22.57
C THR A 31 -18.16 -7.19 21.14
N SER A 32 -17.68 -6.45 20.13
CA SER A 32 -17.96 -6.70 18.72
C SER A 32 -16.81 -7.47 18.05
N LYS A 33 -17.11 -8.68 17.58
CA LYS A 33 -16.24 -9.41 16.63
C LYS A 33 -16.27 -8.69 15.28
N PRO A 34 -15.16 -8.66 14.52
CA PRO A 34 -15.09 -7.96 13.23
C PRO A 34 -16.07 -8.54 12.21
N PHE A 35 -16.42 -9.81 12.38
CA PHE A 35 -17.49 -10.49 11.67
C PHE A 35 -18.34 -11.25 12.72
N PRO A 36 -19.68 -11.07 12.75
CA PRO A 36 -20.55 -11.81 13.67
C PRO A 36 -20.52 -13.33 13.38
N ASN A 37 -20.66 -14.20 14.39
CA ASN A 37 -20.88 -15.66 14.25
C ASN A 37 -19.96 -16.45 13.29
N ASN A 38 -18.88 -17.11 13.74
CA ASN A 38 -18.02 -18.00 12.91
C ASN A 38 -17.52 -17.44 11.54
N GLU A 39 -17.77 -16.17 11.22
CA GLU A 39 -17.54 -15.56 9.91
C GLU A 39 -16.09 -15.13 9.64
N ILE A 40 -15.12 -15.67 10.38
CA ILE A 40 -13.68 -15.41 10.15
C ILE A 40 -13.27 -15.66 8.68
N LEU A 41 -14.03 -16.48 7.95
CA LEU A 41 -13.88 -16.71 6.50
C LEU A 41 -15.21 -16.62 5.72
N GLY A 42 -16.27 -16.10 6.35
CA GLY A 42 -17.59 -15.99 5.75
C GLY A 42 -18.14 -17.33 5.22
N VAL A 43 -18.85 -17.29 4.10
CA VAL A 43 -19.43 -18.49 3.46
C VAL A 43 -18.39 -19.52 3.01
N GLY A 44 -17.12 -19.10 2.84
CA GLY A 44 -16.02 -19.97 2.45
C GLY A 44 -15.66 -21.01 3.51
N SER A 45 -15.93 -20.72 4.79
CA SER A 45 -15.61 -21.60 5.92
C SER A 45 -16.30 -22.98 5.86
N TYR A 46 -17.36 -23.10 5.06
CA TYR A 46 -18.16 -24.32 4.86
C TYR A 46 -17.68 -25.20 3.70
N PHE A 47 -16.60 -24.81 3.00
CA PHE A 47 -16.09 -25.52 1.83
C PHE A 47 -14.61 -25.87 1.95
N ASN A 48 -14.25 -27.08 1.50
CA ASN A 48 -12.87 -27.51 1.32
C ASN A 48 -12.20 -26.69 0.21
N ALA A 49 -12.93 -26.35 -0.85
CA ALA A 49 -12.48 -25.36 -1.81
C ALA A 49 -13.63 -24.47 -2.28
N PHE A 50 -13.34 -23.18 -2.36
CA PHE A 50 -14.22 -22.17 -2.92
C PHE A 50 -13.49 -21.40 -4.02
N ALA A 51 -14.02 -21.42 -5.24
CA ALA A 51 -13.54 -20.61 -6.35
C ALA A 51 -14.63 -19.64 -6.81
N ALA A 52 -14.42 -18.33 -6.67
CA ALA A 52 -15.36 -17.36 -7.24
C ALA A 52 -15.36 -17.39 -8.79
N GLY A 53 -14.29 -17.90 -9.40
CA GLY A 53 -14.18 -18.16 -10.83
C GLY A 53 -14.39 -19.64 -11.16
N THR A 54 -13.47 -20.20 -11.95
CA THR A 54 -13.50 -21.60 -12.36
C THR A 54 -12.73 -22.49 -11.40
N MET A 55 -13.33 -23.61 -10.99
CA MET A 55 -12.63 -24.72 -10.35
C MET A 55 -12.38 -25.83 -11.39
N THR A 56 -11.10 -26.09 -11.67
CA THR A 56 -10.66 -27.14 -12.59
C THR A 56 -10.11 -28.33 -11.78
N ILE A 57 -10.67 -29.52 -11.99
CA ILE A 57 -10.25 -30.73 -11.28
C ILE A 57 -9.53 -31.69 -12.23
N ASP A 58 -8.32 -32.08 -11.88
CA ASP A 58 -7.55 -33.13 -12.56
C ASP A 58 -7.96 -34.50 -12.03
N ALA A 59 -8.85 -35.15 -12.78
CA ALA A 59 -9.42 -36.43 -12.39
C ALA A 59 -8.42 -37.59 -12.44
N ASN A 60 -7.29 -37.43 -13.11
CA ASN A 60 -6.26 -38.47 -13.15
C ASN A 60 -5.44 -38.50 -11.86
N ASN A 61 -5.23 -37.33 -11.24
CA ASN A 61 -4.45 -37.20 -10.02
C ASN A 61 -5.31 -37.13 -8.74
N THR A 62 -6.62 -36.91 -8.87
CA THR A 62 -7.56 -36.86 -7.73
C THR A 62 -8.40 -38.13 -7.64
N SER A 63 -8.00 -39.05 -6.76
CA SER A 63 -8.74 -40.28 -6.46
C SER A 63 -9.88 -40.05 -5.47
N ASN A 64 -9.74 -39.15 -4.51
CA ASN A 64 -10.72 -38.91 -3.46
C ASN A 64 -10.99 -37.42 -3.26
N LEU A 65 -12.24 -37.02 -3.48
CA LEU A 65 -12.78 -35.74 -3.03
C LEU A 65 -13.86 -36.04 -2.02
N GLU A 66 -13.62 -35.70 -0.77
CA GLU A 66 -14.59 -35.85 0.31
C GLU A 66 -14.81 -34.45 0.91
N GLY A 67 -16.06 -34.09 1.18
CA GLY A 67 -16.42 -32.77 1.71
C GLY A 67 -17.25 -31.94 0.73
N ARG A 68 -16.99 -30.63 0.69
CA ARG A 68 -17.85 -29.64 0.01
C ARG A 68 -17.04 -28.68 -0.83
N TYR A 69 -17.47 -28.46 -2.06
CA TYR A 69 -16.77 -27.65 -3.06
C TYR A 69 -17.75 -26.67 -3.71
N ALA A 70 -17.34 -25.41 -3.81
CA ALA A 70 -18.15 -24.36 -4.44
C ALA A 70 -17.38 -23.65 -5.54
N ALA A 71 -18.00 -23.48 -6.71
CA ALA A 71 -17.37 -22.78 -7.83
C ALA A 71 -18.38 -22.08 -8.74
N ASN A 72 -18.04 -20.90 -9.29
CA ASN A 72 -18.91 -20.31 -10.33
C ASN A 72 -18.95 -21.19 -11.58
N SER A 73 -17.80 -21.71 -12.01
CA SER A 73 -17.73 -22.71 -13.09
C SER A 73 -16.96 -23.93 -12.64
N LEU A 74 -17.45 -25.13 -12.99
CA LEU A 74 -16.78 -26.39 -12.71
C LEU A 74 -16.26 -27.02 -14.02
N GLU A 75 -14.98 -27.39 -14.03
CA GLU A 75 -14.27 -27.94 -15.19
C GLU A 75 -13.39 -29.13 -14.79
N SER A 76 -13.01 -29.96 -15.78
CA SER A 76 -11.99 -31.00 -15.61
C SER A 76 -10.86 -30.83 -16.62
N SER A 77 -9.61 -30.95 -16.17
CA SER A 77 -8.45 -30.86 -17.04
C SER A 77 -8.22 -32.11 -17.90
N THR A 78 -8.93 -33.21 -17.62
CA THR A 78 -8.75 -34.51 -18.26
C THR A 78 -10.08 -35.11 -18.66
N ASP A 79 -10.14 -35.75 -19.82
CA ASP A 79 -11.31 -36.52 -20.28
C ASP A 79 -11.24 -38.01 -19.92
N SER A 80 -10.14 -38.44 -19.30
CA SER A 80 -9.87 -39.82 -18.95
C SER A 80 -10.39 -40.17 -17.55
N TRP A 81 -11.11 -41.28 -17.49
CA TRP A 81 -11.61 -41.92 -16.28
C TRP A 81 -10.58 -42.95 -15.83
N ASN A 82 -9.91 -42.75 -14.71
CA ASN A 82 -9.33 -43.90 -14.03
C ASN A 82 -10.46 -44.87 -13.68
N THR A 83 -10.24 -46.18 -13.78
CA THR A 83 -11.22 -47.18 -13.31
C THR A 83 -11.50 -46.96 -11.82
N ARG A 84 -12.67 -46.37 -11.52
CA ARG A 84 -13.11 -46.10 -10.15
C ARG A 84 -13.74 -47.36 -9.56
N THR A 85 -13.36 -47.70 -8.33
CA THR A 85 -14.09 -48.68 -7.54
C THR A 85 -15.11 -47.94 -6.67
N SER A 86 -16.02 -48.67 -6.04
CA SER A 86 -16.93 -48.12 -5.04
C SER A 86 -16.24 -47.61 -3.77
N ASN A 87 -14.91 -47.50 -3.74
CA ASN A 87 -14.13 -46.92 -2.66
C ASN A 87 -13.27 -45.73 -3.15
N THR A 88 -13.34 -45.37 -4.43
CA THR A 88 -12.59 -44.26 -5.03
C THR A 88 -13.50 -43.27 -5.78
N GLN A 89 -14.82 -43.36 -5.57
CA GLN A 89 -15.75 -42.37 -6.09
C GLN A 89 -15.68 -41.10 -5.23
N TRP A 90 -15.80 -39.95 -5.86
CA TRP A 90 -15.94 -38.67 -5.16
C TRP A 90 -17.22 -38.63 -4.34
N GLY A 91 -17.14 -37.96 -3.19
CA GLY A 91 -18.18 -37.88 -2.18
C GLY A 91 -18.28 -39.11 -1.28
N GLN A 92 -17.49 -40.16 -1.49
CA GLN A 92 -17.45 -41.26 -0.52
C GLN A 92 -16.61 -40.86 0.67
N ILE A 93 -17.27 -40.62 1.80
CA ILE A 93 -16.59 -40.50 3.08
C ILE A 93 -16.20 -41.91 3.49
N THR A 94 -14.92 -42.18 3.62
CA THR A 94 -14.39 -43.46 4.10
C THR A 94 -14.59 -43.54 5.62
N SER A 95 -15.82 -43.82 6.09
CA SER A 95 -16.06 -44.15 7.50
C SER A 95 -16.34 -45.64 7.70
N ASP A 96 -15.59 -46.23 8.62
CA ASP A 96 -15.89 -47.50 9.23
C ASP A 96 -16.96 -47.29 10.31
N VAL A 97 -18.11 -47.94 10.13
CA VAL A 97 -19.11 -48.16 11.19
C VAL A 97 -20.02 -46.97 11.55
N SER A 98 -20.83 -46.47 10.61
CA SER A 98 -22.28 -46.20 10.81
C SER A 98 -22.85 -45.42 9.62
N GLY A 99 -24.12 -45.64 9.30
CA GLY A 99 -24.77 -45.07 8.11
C GLY A 99 -24.82 -43.53 8.10
N THR A 100 -23.98 -42.95 7.25
CA THR A 100 -24.18 -41.78 6.37
C THR A 100 -24.97 -40.59 6.93
N ILE A 101 -24.28 -39.49 7.24
CA ILE A 101 -24.72 -38.13 6.87
C ILE A 101 -23.52 -37.40 6.27
N SER A 102 -23.58 -37.15 4.95
CA SER A 102 -22.53 -36.44 4.22
C SER A 102 -22.79 -34.94 4.19
N GLY A 103 -21.73 -34.13 4.20
CA GLY A 103 -21.75 -32.72 3.84
C GLY A 103 -22.30 -32.51 2.43
N THR A 104 -23.61 -32.50 2.29
CA THR A 104 -24.33 -32.40 1.02
C THR A 104 -24.82 -30.98 0.81
N PRO A 105 -24.72 -30.43 -0.41
CA PRO A 105 -24.16 -31.06 -1.62
C PRO A 105 -22.62 -31.10 -1.63
N LEU A 106 -22.07 -32.09 -2.37
CA LEU A 106 -20.64 -32.22 -2.67
C LEU A 106 -20.16 -31.04 -3.52
N PHE A 107 -20.87 -30.75 -4.62
CA PHE A 107 -20.60 -29.60 -5.49
C PHE A 107 -21.76 -28.61 -5.44
N THR A 108 -21.45 -27.34 -5.21
CA THR A 108 -22.36 -26.21 -5.42
C THR A 108 -21.78 -25.31 -6.50
N ALA A 109 -22.37 -25.29 -7.69
CA ALA A 109 -21.87 -24.50 -8.80
C ALA A 109 -22.95 -23.76 -9.56
N ASN A 110 -22.59 -22.61 -10.15
CA ASN A 110 -23.50 -21.96 -11.08
C ASN A 110 -23.58 -22.75 -12.39
N LYS A 111 -22.43 -23.13 -12.97
CA LYS A 111 -22.42 -23.84 -14.24
C LYS A 111 -21.32 -24.88 -14.46
N VAL A 112 -21.60 -25.78 -15.39
CA VAL A 112 -20.61 -26.56 -16.16
C VAL A 112 -20.71 -26.13 -17.62
N ASP A 113 -19.68 -25.48 -18.15
CA ASP A 113 -19.71 -24.89 -19.50
C ASP A 113 -19.28 -25.91 -20.56
N SER A 114 -20.22 -26.67 -21.11
CA SER A 114 -19.93 -27.71 -22.11
C SER A 114 -19.41 -27.17 -23.45
N SER A 115 -19.38 -25.85 -23.65
CA SER A 115 -18.79 -25.24 -24.84
C SER A 115 -17.26 -25.17 -24.77
N THR A 116 -16.68 -25.23 -23.57
CA THR A 116 -15.23 -25.30 -23.38
C THR A 116 -14.78 -26.75 -23.40
N THR A 117 -13.52 -26.99 -23.80
CA THR A 117 -12.93 -28.33 -23.79
C THR A 117 -12.99 -28.96 -22.38
N TYR A 118 -12.60 -28.20 -21.36
CA TYR A 118 -12.53 -28.70 -19.98
C TYR A 118 -13.91 -28.80 -19.30
N GLY A 119 -14.87 -27.94 -19.65
CA GLY A 119 -16.24 -28.06 -19.20
C GLY A 119 -16.97 -29.23 -19.87
N LYS A 120 -16.68 -29.55 -21.13
CA LYS A 120 -17.15 -30.79 -21.77
C LYS A 120 -16.63 -32.03 -21.06
N TYR A 121 -15.36 -32.02 -20.64
CA TYR A 121 -14.79 -33.13 -19.87
C TYR A 121 -15.51 -33.29 -18.54
N MET A 122 -15.72 -32.21 -17.78
CA MET A 122 -16.53 -32.23 -16.56
C MET A 122 -17.96 -32.71 -16.79
N ARG A 123 -18.62 -32.27 -17.87
CA ARG A 123 -19.98 -32.72 -18.22
C ARG A 123 -20.03 -34.23 -18.40
N HIS A 124 -19.05 -34.81 -19.10
CA HIS A 124 -18.95 -36.25 -19.22
C HIS A 124 -18.73 -36.95 -17.87
N MET A 125 -18.20 -36.24 -16.85
CA MET A 125 -17.89 -36.81 -15.52
C MET A 125 -19.10 -37.01 -14.66
N LEU A 126 -19.96 -36.02 -14.71
CA LEU A 126 -21.20 -36.01 -13.96
C LEU A 126 -22.27 -36.86 -14.66
N ASP A 127 -22.11 -37.11 -15.96
CA ASP A 127 -23.13 -37.74 -16.80
C ASP A 127 -22.54 -38.67 -17.87
N PRO A 128 -21.97 -39.81 -17.46
CA PRO A 128 -21.50 -40.81 -18.40
C PRO A 128 -22.69 -41.44 -19.13
N ASN A 129 -22.67 -41.47 -20.46
CA ASN A 129 -23.76 -42.06 -21.24
C ASN A 129 -23.83 -43.59 -21.08
N THR A 130 -24.95 -44.20 -21.47
CA THR A 130 -25.24 -45.63 -21.30
C THR A 130 -24.19 -46.59 -21.89
N ARG A 131 -23.54 -46.23 -23.01
CA ARG A 131 -22.45 -47.05 -23.59
C ARG A 131 -21.15 -46.91 -22.79
N GLN A 132 -20.88 -45.73 -22.25
CA GLN A 132 -19.72 -45.47 -21.39
C GLN A 132 -19.88 -46.15 -20.01
N ARG A 133 -21.10 -46.16 -19.45
CA ARG A 133 -21.43 -46.89 -18.20
C ARG A 133 -21.08 -48.37 -18.26
N ALA A 134 -21.36 -49.03 -19.39
CA ALA A 134 -21.09 -50.46 -19.58
C ALA A 134 -19.59 -50.82 -19.54
N SER A 135 -18.69 -49.84 -19.75
CA SER A 135 -17.24 -50.01 -19.66
C SER A 135 -16.62 -49.57 -18.33
N MET A 136 -17.43 -49.10 -17.36
CA MET A 136 -16.96 -48.56 -16.09
C MET A 136 -17.38 -49.45 -14.90
N ALA A 137 -16.53 -49.54 -13.87
CA ALA A 137 -16.85 -50.25 -12.63
C ALA A 137 -17.74 -49.42 -11.67
N ALA A 138 -17.67 -48.08 -11.71
CA ALA A 138 -18.53 -47.16 -10.96
C ALA A 138 -18.51 -45.73 -11.56
N PRO A 139 -19.58 -44.90 -11.38
CA PRO A 139 -19.57 -43.45 -11.70
C PRO A 139 -18.49 -42.67 -10.93
N VAL A 140 -18.12 -41.46 -11.38
CA VAL A 140 -17.12 -40.66 -10.65
C VAL A 140 -17.65 -40.11 -9.34
N VAL A 141 -18.87 -39.57 -9.32
CA VAL A 141 -19.52 -39.12 -8.09
C VAL A 141 -20.37 -40.25 -7.52
N SER A 142 -20.28 -40.48 -6.22
CA SER A 142 -21.10 -41.47 -5.54
C SER A 142 -22.56 -41.06 -5.51
N SER A 143 -23.47 -42.00 -5.79
CA SER A 143 -24.92 -41.81 -5.70
C SER A 143 -25.43 -41.52 -4.28
N LYS A 144 -24.56 -41.62 -3.27
CA LYS A 144 -24.86 -41.23 -1.89
C LYS A 144 -24.78 -39.72 -1.67
N ASN A 145 -24.32 -38.94 -2.65
CA ASN A 145 -24.18 -37.49 -2.57
C ASN A 145 -25.13 -36.78 -3.51
N SER A 146 -25.35 -35.50 -3.21
CA SER A 146 -26.01 -34.57 -4.13
C SER A 146 -25.05 -33.53 -4.68
N ILE A 147 -25.34 -33.02 -5.88
CA ILE A 147 -24.71 -31.86 -6.48
C ILE A 147 -25.79 -30.82 -6.78
N VAL A 148 -25.46 -29.54 -6.65
CA VAL A 148 -26.33 -28.40 -7.01
C VAL A 148 -25.60 -27.64 -8.11
N ILE A 149 -26.08 -27.75 -9.35
CA ILE A 149 -25.51 -27.05 -10.51
C ILE A 149 -26.64 -26.40 -11.29
N ASN A 150 -26.76 -25.07 -11.22
CA ASN A 150 -27.94 -24.36 -11.71
C ASN A 150 -28.20 -24.60 -13.21
N ASN A 151 -27.18 -24.52 -14.06
CA ASN A 151 -27.38 -24.70 -15.50
C ASN A 151 -27.79 -26.13 -15.88
N LEU A 152 -27.20 -27.15 -15.24
CA LEU A 152 -27.58 -28.55 -15.48
C LEU A 152 -28.97 -28.86 -14.94
N ARG A 153 -29.36 -28.24 -13.81
CA ARG A 153 -30.73 -28.34 -13.29
C ARG A 153 -31.74 -27.72 -14.26
N ALA A 154 -31.44 -26.54 -14.80
CA ALA A 154 -32.29 -25.89 -15.79
C ALA A 154 -32.44 -26.76 -17.05
N GLU A 155 -31.34 -27.32 -17.56
CA GLU A 155 -31.32 -28.29 -18.67
C GLU A 155 -32.18 -29.52 -18.35
N ALA A 156 -32.02 -30.11 -17.16
CA ALA A 156 -32.71 -31.34 -16.77
C ALA A 156 -34.23 -31.18 -16.58
N LYS A 157 -34.73 -29.97 -16.34
CA LYS A 157 -36.18 -29.70 -16.28
C LYS A 157 -36.87 -29.95 -17.63
N ASP A 158 -36.13 -29.76 -18.72
CA ASP A 158 -36.65 -29.89 -20.09
C ASP A 158 -36.39 -31.28 -20.70
N TYR A 159 -35.81 -32.22 -19.94
CA TYR A 159 -35.52 -33.58 -20.41
C TYR A 159 -36.78 -34.37 -20.75
N THR A 160 -36.78 -34.98 -21.94
CA THR A 160 -37.76 -36.01 -22.33
C THR A 160 -37.53 -37.30 -21.54
N ASP A 161 -38.46 -38.26 -21.61
CA ASP A 161 -38.27 -39.56 -20.94
C ASP A 161 -37.06 -40.34 -21.49
N THR A 162 -36.75 -40.16 -22.77
CA THR A 162 -35.54 -40.70 -23.40
C THR A 162 -34.29 -40.06 -22.80
N ASP A 163 -34.30 -38.74 -22.63
CA ASP A 163 -33.17 -37.99 -22.05
C ASP A 163 -32.97 -38.39 -20.59
N LYS A 164 -34.03 -38.52 -19.79
CA LYS A 164 -33.96 -39.00 -18.40
C LYS A 164 -33.33 -40.38 -18.29
N THR A 165 -33.61 -41.27 -19.25
CA THR A 165 -33.02 -42.61 -19.29
C THR A 165 -31.52 -42.55 -19.65
N ASN A 166 -31.16 -41.71 -20.62
CA ASN A 166 -29.77 -41.52 -21.04
C ASN A 166 -28.91 -40.85 -19.97
N HIS A 167 -29.52 -39.94 -19.19
CA HIS A 167 -28.87 -39.10 -18.19
C HIS A 167 -29.19 -39.52 -16.74
N ALA A 168 -29.63 -40.77 -16.55
CA ALA A 168 -30.07 -41.25 -15.22
C ALA A 168 -28.98 -41.08 -14.15
N SER A 169 -27.71 -41.25 -14.49
CA SER A 169 -26.61 -41.10 -13.53
C SER A 169 -26.39 -39.66 -13.07
N LEU A 170 -26.65 -38.68 -13.95
CA LEU A 170 -26.68 -37.27 -13.54
C LEU A 170 -27.89 -37.00 -12.64
N LEU A 171 -29.07 -37.50 -13.02
CA LEU A 171 -30.30 -37.29 -12.25
C LEU A 171 -30.28 -37.94 -10.87
N ASP A 172 -29.52 -39.03 -10.70
CA ASP A 172 -29.32 -39.70 -9.40
C ASP A 172 -28.55 -38.83 -8.40
N ILE A 173 -27.71 -37.90 -8.88
CA ILE A 173 -26.88 -37.04 -8.03
C ILE A 173 -27.30 -35.57 -8.08
N LEU A 174 -27.95 -35.11 -9.15
CA LEU A 174 -28.34 -33.72 -9.32
C LEU A 174 -29.56 -33.39 -8.46
N ASN A 175 -29.41 -32.40 -7.58
CA ASN A 175 -30.51 -31.91 -6.76
C ASN A 175 -31.46 -31.06 -7.61
N MET A 176 -32.64 -31.60 -7.89
CA MET A 176 -33.66 -30.94 -8.72
C MET A 176 -34.47 -29.88 -7.94
N ASP A 177 -34.39 -29.87 -6.62
CA ASP A 177 -35.23 -29.02 -5.76
C ASP A 177 -34.54 -27.72 -5.34
N LYS A 178 -33.20 -27.63 -5.46
CA LYS A 178 -32.42 -26.49 -4.97
C LYS A 178 -31.61 -25.82 -6.06
N ASN A 179 -31.63 -24.49 -6.10
CA ASN A 179 -30.59 -23.67 -6.72
C ASN A 179 -29.42 -23.45 -5.75
N VAL A 180 -28.32 -22.86 -6.25
CA VAL A 180 -27.20 -22.39 -5.41
C VAL A 180 -27.70 -21.52 -4.26
N GLY A 181 -28.60 -20.57 -4.51
CA GLY A 181 -29.14 -19.68 -3.48
C GLY A 181 -30.03 -20.36 -2.44
N ASP A 182 -30.46 -21.60 -2.67
CA ASP A 182 -31.28 -22.40 -1.75
C ASP A 182 -30.44 -23.34 -0.86
N THR A 183 -29.12 -23.42 -1.08
CA THR A 183 -28.26 -24.19 -0.19
C THR A 183 -28.10 -23.46 1.14
N SER A 184 -27.91 -24.20 2.23
CA SER A 184 -27.78 -23.63 3.59
C SER A 184 -26.63 -22.62 3.73
N ASP A 185 -25.65 -22.67 2.84
CA ASP A 185 -24.46 -21.80 2.88
C ASP A 185 -24.73 -20.43 2.24
N PHE A 186 -25.71 -20.36 1.35
CA PHE A 186 -26.08 -19.13 0.61
C PHE A 186 -27.50 -18.63 0.92
N SER A 187 -28.26 -19.35 1.73
CA SER A 187 -29.63 -19.00 2.13
C SER A 187 -29.70 -18.54 3.60
N GLY A 188 -30.88 -18.07 4.01
CA GLY A 188 -31.16 -17.68 5.40
C GLY A 188 -30.21 -16.60 5.92
N THR A 189 -29.74 -16.77 7.16
CA THR A 189 -28.82 -15.82 7.80
C THR A 189 -27.52 -15.68 7.00
N ASN A 190 -26.92 -16.78 6.53
CA ASN A 190 -25.68 -16.76 5.74
C ASN A 190 -25.85 -15.95 4.44
N GLY A 191 -26.95 -16.17 3.72
CA GLY A 191 -27.28 -15.39 2.52
C GLY A 191 -27.49 -13.91 2.80
N SER A 192 -28.17 -13.58 3.91
CA SER A 192 -28.40 -12.19 4.32
C SER A 192 -27.11 -11.47 4.72
N THR A 193 -26.22 -12.12 5.46
CA THR A 193 -24.88 -11.60 5.77
C THR A 193 -24.10 -11.39 4.48
N LEU A 194 -24.08 -12.38 3.59
CA LEU A 194 -23.34 -12.31 2.34
C LEU A 194 -23.82 -11.14 1.48
N ALA A 195 -25.14 -10.95 1.34
CA ALA A 195 -25.73 -9.82 0.62
C ALA A 195 -25.36 -8.48 1.28
N SER A 196 -25.46 -8.39 2.61
CA SER A 196 -25.14 -7.18 3.38
C SER A 196 -23.67 -6.77 3.23
N VAL A 197 -22.76 -7.71 3.46
CA VAL A 197 -21.31 -7.46 3.39
C VAL A 197 -20.88 -7.15 1.95
N SER A 198 -21.46 -7.79 0.95
CA SER A 198 -21.09 -7.55 -0.45
C SER A 198 -21.79 -6.34 -1.08
N GLY A 199 -22.94 -5.90 -0.54
CA GLY A 199 -23.83 -4.93 -1.18
C GLY A 199 -24.49 -5.45 -2.46
N LYS A 200 -24.46 -6.77 -2.72
CA LYS A 200 -25.03 -7.39 -3.92
C LYS A 200 -26.47 -7.83 -3.65
N ALA A 201 -27.33 -7.63 -4.65
CA ALA A 201 -28.64 -8.27 -4.68
C ALA A 201 -28.45 -9.76 -5.01
N LEU A 202 -28.90 -10.63 -4.11
CA LEU A 202 -28.85 -12.08 -4.25
C LEU A 202 -30.27 -12.61 -4.43
N ASP A 203 -30.49 -13.34 -5.53
CA ASP A 203 -31.79 -13.91 -5.89
C ASP A 203 -31.71 -15.44 -5.88
N PRO A 204 -32.38 -16.12 -4.93
CA PRO A 204 -32.31 -17.57 -4.81
C PRO A 204 -32.95 -18.30 -6.00
N ASP A 205 -33.86 -17.66 -6.72
CA ASP A 205 -34.55 -18.24 -7.87
C ASP A 205 -33.78 -18.06 -9.19
N ALA A 206 -32.70 -17.27 -9.19
CA ALA A 206 -31.93 -16.98 -10.39
C ALA A 206 -31.30 -18.25 -10.98
N THR A 207 -31.50 -18.44 -12.30
CA THR A 207 -30.82 -19.50 -13.05
C THR A 207 -29.32 -19.25 -13.16
N ASP A 208 -28.89 -17.98 -13.14
CA ASP A 208 -27.50 -17.57 -13.07
C ASP A 208 -27.15 -17.12 -11.64
N ALA A 209 -26.38 -17.94 -10.94
CA ALA A 209 -25.94 -17.70 -9.58
C ALA A 209 -24.57 -16.99 -9.49
N SER A 210 -24.01 -16.44 -10.58
CA SER A 210 -22.72 -15.74 -10.54
C SER A 210 -22.63 -14.65 -9.46
N ASN A 211 -23.73 -13.95 -9.17
CA ASN A 211 -23.78 -12.93 -8.11
C ASN A 211 -23.44 -13.47 -6.71
N TYR A 212 -23.75 -14.74 -6.40
CA TYR A 212 -23.40 -15.35 -5.11
C TYR A 212 -21.90 -15.55 -4.97
N PHE A 213 -21.23 -15.98 -6.04
CA PHE A 213 -19.79 -16.19 -6.08
C PHE A 213 -19.02 -14.86 -6.07
N ASP A 214 -19.50 -13.86 -6.80
CA ASP A 214 -18.98 -12.50 -6.76
C ASP A 214 -19.12 -11.87 -5.36
N ALA A 215 -20.27 -12.07 -4.72
CA ALA A 215 -20.50 -11.59 -3.36
C ALA A 215 -19.54 -12.23 -2.34
N ALA A 216 -19.29 -13.54 -2.47
CA ALA A 216 -18.35 -14.26 -1.62
C ALA A 216 -16.91 -13.78 -1.84
N ALA A 217 -16.50 -13.53 -3.08
CA ALA A 217 -15.18 -12.93 -3.37
C ALA A 217 -15.00 -11.56 -2.68
N ILE A 218 -16.05 -10.72 -2.70
CA ILE A 218 -16.04 -9.43 -1.99
C ILE A 218 -15.94 -9.64 -0.48
N GLN A 219 -16.68 -10.59 0.08
CA GLN A 219 -16.61 -10.94 1.50
C GLN A 219 -15.19 -11.41 1.89
N PHE A 220 -14.58 -12.30 1.11
CA PHE A 220 -13.21 -12.77 1.34
C PHE A 220 -12.19 -11.64 1.28
N ASN A 221 -12.36 -10.69 0.35
CA ASN A 221 -11.48 -9.53 0.27
C ASN A 221 -11.61 -8.65 1.53
N LYS A 222 -12.84 -8.37 1.99
CA LYS A 222 -13.06 -7.62 3.24
C LYS A 222 -12.45 -8.31 4.47
N ILE A 223 -12.61 -9.63 4.57
CA ILE A 223 -11.99 -10.44 5.63
C ILE A 223 -10.47 -10.38 5.55
N SER A 224 -9.90 -10.58 4.35
CA SER A 224 -8.46 -10.55 4.14
C SER A 224 -7.85 -9.18 4.47
N GLN A 225 -8.53 -8.09 4.11
CA GLN A 225 -8.13 -6.72 4.45
C GLN A 225 -8.09 -6.47 5.95
N TYR A 226 -9.00 -7.07 6.71
CA TYR A 226 -9.01 -6.93 8.17
C TYR A 226 -7.72 -7.44 8.81
N TYR A 227 -7.15 -8.54 8.29
CA TYR A 227 -5.91 -9.11 8.82
C TYR A 227 -4.62 -8.44 8.29
N ASP A 228 -4.73 -7.55 7.29
CA ASP A 228 -3.57 -6.89 6.66
C ASP A 228 -2.81 -5.92 7.58
N GLN A 229 -3.40 -5.52 8.70
CA GLN A 229 -2.73 -4.68 9.70
C GLN A 229 -1.62 -5.39 10.47
N LEU A 230 -1.61 -6.71 10.45
CA LEU A 230 -0.62 -7.51 11.16
C LEU A 230 0.78 -7.35 10.55
N THR A 231 0.91 -6.89 9.31
CA THR A 231 2.21 -6.75 8.65
C THR A 231 2.66 -5.31 8.46
N GLN A 232 2.00 -4.37 9.14
CA GLN A 232 2.28 -2.95 8.97
C GLN A 232 3.27 -2.42 10.00
N PRO A 233 4.23 -1.57 9.57
CA PRO A 233 4.99 -0.78 10.54
C PRO A 233 4.02 0.16 11.24
N ASP A 234 3.92 0.07 12.56
CA ASP A 234 3.26 1.11 13.35
C ASP A 234 4.05 2.42 13.22
N SER A 235 3.43 3.54 13.58
CA SER A 235 4.09 4.86 13.64
C SER A 235 5.34 4.89 14.55
N ASP A 236 5.48 3.90 15.44
CA ASP A 236 6.65 3.64 16.30
C ASP A 236 7.68 2.65 15.70
N ASP A 237 7.30 1.86 14.70
CA ASP A 237 8.11 0.76 14.18
C ASP A 237 9.04 1.24 13.06
N ASN A 238 10.14 1.87 13.46
CA ASN A 238 11.33 2.03 12.64
C ASN A 238 12.06 0.69 12.37
N LYS A 239 11.38 -0.45 12.51
CA LYS A 239 11.98 -1.78 12.36
C LYS A 239 11.07 -2.69 11.54
N ASN A 240 11.69 -3.42 10.62
CA ASN A 240 11.10 -4.52 9.84
C ASN A 240 10.79 -5.75 10.72
N GLU A 241 10.26 -5.58 11.93
CA GLU A 241 9.97 -6.69 12.85
C GLU A 241 8.57 -7.25 12.58
N ASP A 242 8.43 -8.58 12.62
CA ASP A 242 7.15 -9.28 12.45
C ASP A 242 6.21 -8.93 13.64
N LYS A 243 5.01 -8.41 13.37
CA LYS A 243 4.05 -8.07 14.43
C LYS A 243 3.39 -9.33 14.97
N VAL A 244 3.25 -9.40 16.28
CA VAL A 244 2.56 -10.50 16.95
C VAL A 244 1.51 -9.96 17.91
N VAL A 245 0.28 -10.44 17.73
CA VAL A 245 -0.85 -10.19 18.63
C VAL A 245 -1.31 -11.53 19.19
N ALA A 246 -1.47 -11.62 20.50
CA ALA A 246 -2.00 -12.81 21.15
C ALA A 246 -2.93 -12.44 22.31
N ASN A 247 -3.91 -13.30 22.62
CA ASN A 247 -4.69 -13.13 23.85
C ASN A 247 -3.89 -13.50 25.09
N ASP A 248 -4.47 -13.20 26.26
CA ASP A 248 -3.91 -13.50 27.57
C ASP A 248 -3.71 -15.00 27.86
N GLN A 249 -4.20 -15.88 26.97
CA GLN A 249 -4.02 -17.34 27.04
C GLN A 249 -2.73 -17.82 26.35
N VAL A 250 -1.84 -16.89 26.01
CA VAL A 250 -0.53 -17.15 25.44
C VAL A 250 0.53 -16.43 26.28
N ASN A 251 1.49 -17.19 26.82
CA ASN A 251 2.54 -16.63 27.67
C ASN A 251 3.59 -15.88 26.85
N ALA A 252 3.97 -16.44 25.70
CA ALA A 252 4.98 -15.85 24.83
C ALA A 252 4.79 -16.31 23.38
N VAL A 253 5.14 -15.43 22.44
CA VAL A 253 5.31 -15.78 21.04
C VAL A 253 6.58 -15.13 20.53
N LYS A 254 7.42 -15.91 19.86
CA LYS A 254 8.68 -15.44 19.27
C LYS A 254 8.76 -15.84 17.80
N VAL A 255 8.90 -14.86 16.93
CA VAL A 255 9.16 -15.07 15.51
C VAL A 255 10.67 -14.92 15.25
N THR A 256 11.27 -15.87 14.54
CA THR A 256 12.68 -15.86 14.19
C THR A 256 12.85 -16.16 12.71
N GLN A 257 13.49 -15.26 11.98
CA GLN A 257 13.84 -15.45 10.58
C GLN A 257 15.36 -15.61 10.43
N THR A 258 15.80 -16.65 9.73
CA THR A 258 17.22 -16.91 9.45
C THR A 258 17.42 -17.23 7.98
N THR A 259 18.34 -16.50 7.34
CA THR A 259 18.67 -16.66 5.92
C THR A 259 20.17 -16.98 5.80
N PRO A 260 20.56 -18.26 5.67
CA PRO A 260 21.97 -18.63 5.48
C PRO A 260 22.52 -18.06 4.16
N GLU A 261 23.75 -17.54 4.21
CA GLU A 261 24.37 -16.73 3.15
C GLU A 261 24.60 -17.49 1.82
N TYR A 262 24.57 -18.83 1.84
CA TYR A 262 24.84 -19.70 0.68
C TYR A 262 23.74 -20.73 0.39
N GLN A 263 22.54 -20.53 0.95
CA GLN A 263 21.41 -21.42 0.74
C GLN A 263 20.28 -20.71 0.00
N ASN A 264 19.58 -21.46 -0.85
CA ASN A 264 18.41 -20.98 -1.61
C ASN A 264 17.13 -21.02 -0.77
N TYR A 265 17.24 -20.92 0.56
CA TYR A 265 16.09 -20.91 1.46
C TYR A 265 16.25 -19.92 2.62
N THR A 266 15.11 -19.53 3.19
CA THR A 266 14.94 -18.77 4.42
C THR A 266 14.14 -19.62 5.40
N ASN A 267 14.63 -19.78 6.63
CA ASN A 267 13.90 -20.46 7.69
C ASN A 267 13.19 -19.42 8.57
N LEU A 268 11.88 -19.56 8.69
CA LEU A 268 11.00 -18.81 9.57
C LEU A 268 10.49 -19.74 10.66
N THR A 269 10.69 -19.37 11.93
CA THR A 269 10.21 -20.12 13.08
C THR A 269 9.27 -19.26 13.90
N ILE A 270 8.06 -19.76 14.17
CA ILE A 270 7.11 -19.16 15.11
C ILE A 270 7.07 -20.08 16.33
N ASP A 271 7.58 -19.58 17.46
CA ASP A 271 7.68 -20.32 18.71
C ASP A 271 6.62 -19.77 19.68
N VAL A 272 5.68 -20.62 20.09
CA VAL A 272 4.52 -20.27 20.92
C VAL A 272 4.63 -21.02 22.24
N THR A 273 4.56 -20.29 23.35
CA THR A 273 4.50 -20.86 24.70
C THR A 273 3.12 -20.58 25.31
N LEU A 274 2.38 -21.66 25.59
CA LEU A 274 1.11 -21.60 26.30
C LEU A 274 1.33 -21.65 27.83
N PRO A 275 0.34 -21.28 28.66
CA PRO A 275 0.39 -21.51 30.11
C PRO A 275 0.66 -22.97 30.47
N ASP A 276 1.44 -23.21 31.53
CA ASP A 276 1.83 -24.56 31.98
C ASP A 276 0.61 -25.46 32.30
N ASP A 277 -0.50 -24.84 32.72
CA ASP A 277 -1.78 -25.45 33.07
C ASP A 277 -2.86 -25.22 32.00
N TYR A 278 -2.49 -24.88 30.76
CA TYR A 278 -3.43 -24.63 29.68
C TYR A 278 -4.33 -25.85 29.36
N SER A 279 -3.80 -27.06 29.56
CA SER A 279 -4.56 -28.31 29.40
C SER A 279 -5.68 -28.52 30.44
N SER A 280 -5.84 -27.61 31.40
CA SER A 280 -6.93 -27.64 32.38
C SER A 280 -8.24 -27.08 31.83
N ASP A 281 -9.36 -27.65 32.26
CA ASP A 281 -10.72 -27.25 31.84
C ASP A 281 -11.05 -25.76 32.12
N ASP A 282 -10.36 -25.13 33.08
CA ASP A 282 -10.60 -23.73 33.44
C ASP A 282 -9.89 -22.73 32.51
N ASN A 283 -8.68 -23.05 32.03
CA ASN A 283 -7.96 -22.20 31.07
C ASN A 283 -8.42 -22.43 29.63
N TYR A 284 -8.92 -23.62 29.30
CA TYR A 284 -9.40 -23.91 27.94
C TYR A 284 -10.72 -23.23 27.57
N LYS A 285 -11.48 -22.71 28.55
CA LYS A 285 -12.72 -21.94 28.27
C LYS A 285 -12.48 -20.74 27.35
N THR A 286 -11.25 -20.25 27.28
CA THR A 286 -10.83 -19.24 26.29
C THR A 286 -9.70 -19.84 25.43
N PRO A 287 -9.94 -20.19 24.16
CA PRO A 287 -8.91 -20.80 23.33
C PRO A 287 -7.77 -19.79 23.05
N PRO A 288 -6.50 -20.22 23.00
CA PRO A 288 -5.39 -19.35 22.66
C PRO A 288 -5.50 -18.91 21.21
N VAL A 289 -5.31 -17.62 20.97
CA VAL A 289 -5.32 -17.05 19.63
C VAL A 289 -4.01 -16.32 19.42
N ILE A 290 -3.34 -16.67 18.33
CA ILE A 290 -2.09 -16.07 17.89
C ILE A 290 -2.33 -15.49 16.51
N MET A 291 -1.99 -14.23 16.32
CA MET A 291 -1.99 -13.57 15.03
C MET A 291 -0.59 -13.04 14.74
N VAL A 292 -0.02 -13.46 13.61
CA VAL A 292 1.33 -13.12 13.21
C VAL A 292 1.28 -12.47 11.84
N GLY A 293 1.89 -11.30 11.70
CA GLY A 293 2.20 -10.74 10.41
C GLY A 293 3.63 -11.04 10.01
N ILE A 294 3.79 -11.67 8.85
CA ILE A 294 5.09 -12.01 8.29
C ILE A 294 5.45 -11.03 7.19
N ASN A 295 6.50 -10.25 7.44
CA ASN A 295 7.18 -9.52 6.38
C ASN A 295 8.19 -10.45 5.69
N ALA A 296 7.79 -11.00 4.54
CA ALA A 296 8.62 -11.91 3.76
C ALA A 296 9.57 -11.20 2.77
N ASP A 297 9.93 -9.91 2.97
CA ASP A 297 10.78 -9.15 2.03
C ASP A 297 12.12 -9.86 1.76
N ASN A 298 12.64 -10.59 2.74
CA ASN A 298 13.90 -11.36 2.61
C ASN A 298 13.76 -12.69 1.85
N ALA A 299 12.53 -13.09 1.47
CA ALA A 299 12.23 -14.37 0.84
C ALA A 299 11.84 -14.24 -0.65
N THR A 300 11.87 -13.04 -1.24
CA THR A 300 11.42 -12.84 -2.63
C THR A 300 12.24 -13.62 -3.66
N ASP A 301 13.50 -13.95 -3.34
CA ASP A 301 14.41 -14.72 -4.21
C ASP A 301 14.80 -16.10 -3.61
N LYS A 302 14.21 -16.52 -2.49
CA LYS A 302 14.58 -17.75 -1.76
C LYS A 302 13.36 -18.57 -1.34
N ASN A 303 13.51 -19.88 -1.25
CA ASN A 303 12.43 -20.77 -0.78
C ASN A 303 12.16 -20.55 0.71
N LEU A 304 10.90 -20.50 1.13
CA LEU A 304 10.57 -20.32 2.55
C LEU A 304 10.32 -21.66 3.25
N ASN A 305 10.95 -21.85 4.40
CA ASN A 305 10.69 -22.94 5.34
C ASN A 305 10.05 -22.38 6.61
N LEU A 306 8.77 -22.66 6.85
CA LEU A 306 8.06 -22.27 8.06
C LEU A 306 8.00 -23.44 9.04
N THR A 307 8.43 -23.21 10.28
CA THR A 307 8.22 -24.12 11.41
C THR A 307 7.47 -23.43 12.52
N ILE A 308 6.33 -23.98 12.93
CA ILE A 308 5.58 -23.54 14.12
C ILE A 308 5.88 -24.51 15.24
N LYS A 309 6.26 -24.01 16.40
CA LYS A 309 6.47 -24.79 17.63
C LYS A 309 5.46 -24.33 18.68
N ILE A 310 4.79 -25.27 19.33
CA ILE A 310 3.80 -25.00 20.38
C ILE A 310 4.22 -25.76 21.62
N HIS A 311 4.54 -25.03 22.69
CA HIS A 311 4.96 -25.55 23.98
C HIS A 311 3.82 -25.53 25.01
N ASN A 312 3.90 -26.42 26.00
CA ASN A 312 2.88 -26.62 27.04
C ASN A 312 1.51 -27.02 26.48
N MET A 313 1.48 -27.72 25.35
CA MET A 313 0.24 -28.15 24.72
C MET A 313 -0.17 -29.53 25.24
N ASN A 314 -1.47 -29.77 25.41
CA ASN A 314 -1.94 -31.14 25.55
C ASN A 314 -1.85 -31.87 24.21
N THR A 315 -1.05 -32.93 24.16
CA THR A 315 -0.78 -33.70 22.94
C THR A 315 -1.75 -34.87 22.77
N ALA A 316 -2.72 -35.04 23.67
CA ALA A 316 -3.82 -35.98 23.50
C ALA A 316 -4.73 -35.52 22.37
N THR A 317 -4.97 -36.42 21.42
CA THR A 317 -5.91 -36.20 20.33
C THR A 317 -7.31 -36.57 20.78
N THR A 318 -8.28 -35.75 20.38
CA THR A 318 -9.68 -36.10 20.45
C THR A 318 -10.29 -36.02 19.07
N SER A 319 -11.28 -36.87 18.92
CA SER A 319 -12.11 -36.98 17.76
C SER A 319 -13.06 -35.77 17.72
N VAL A 320 -12.83 -34.84 16.79
CA VAL A 320 -13.67 -33.65 16.64
C VAL A 320 -14.77 -33.94 15.63
N GLN A 321 -16.00 -33.58 15.99
CA GLN A 321 -17.17 -33.82 15.14
C GLN A 321 -17.19 -32.82 13.98
N ALA A 322 -16.66 -33.24 12.83
CA ALA A 322 -16.59 -32.44 11.61
C ALA A 322 -17.57 -32.98 10.55
N GLY A 323 -18.86 -33.07 10.90
CA GLY A 323 -19.94 -33.41 9.97
C GLY A 323 -20.04 -34.88 9.51
N ASP A 324 -19.09 -35.76 9.84
CA ASP A 324 -19.14 -37.24 9.78
C ASP A 324 -18.06 -37.78 10.76
N SER A 325 -17.81 -39.10 10.80
CA SER A 325 -16.85 -39.81 11.66
C SER A 325 -15.63 -38.97 11.98
N SER A 326 -15.35 -38.89 13.27
CA SER A 326 -14.43 -37.95 13.85
C SER A 326 -13.01 -38.10 13.31
N TYR A 327 -12.42 -36.99 12.89
CA TYR A 327 -11.00 -36.93 12.62
C TYR A 327 -10.31 -36.46 13.88
N ASP A 328 -9.20 -37.10 14.18
CA ASP A 328 -8.39 -36.69 15.30
C ASP A 328 -7.89 -35.26 15.08
N SER A 329 -8.04 -34.44 16.12
CA SER A 329 -7.44 -33.13 16.29
C SER A 329 -6.84 -33.08 17.69
N TYR A 330 -5.91 -32.17 17.95
CA TYR A 330 -5.51 -31.93 19.33
C TYR A 330 -6.68 -31.36 20.12
N THR A 331 -6.91 -31.92 21.31
CA THR A 331 -8.00 -31.53 22.21
C THR A 331 -7.90 -30.06 22.63
N TYR A 332 -6.67 -29.53 22.70
CA TYR A 332 -6.38 -28.18 23.17
C TYR A 332 -5.48 -27.43 22.16
N ALA A 333 -5.70 -27.53 20.84
CA ALA A 333 -4.87 -26.81 19.88
C ALA A 333 -5.14 -25.28 19.89
N PRO A 334 -4.11 -24.42 19.75
CA PRO A 334 -4.31 -22.97 19.61
C PRO A 334 -4.68 -22.57 18.18
N TYR A 335 -5.42 -21.47 18.03
CA TYR A 335 -5.71 -20.88 16.73
C TYR A 335 -4.57 -19.97 16.27
N ILE A 336 -4.07 -20.18 15.06
CA ILE A 336 -2.94 -19.44 14.51
C ILE A 336 -3.33 -18.79 13.17
N PHE A 337 -3.29 -17.46 13.16
CA PHE A 337 -3.54 -16.62 12.00
C PHE A 337 -2.22 -16.08 11.48
N ILE A 338 -1.90 -16.34 10.21
CA ILE A 338 -0.66 -15.91 9.58
C ILE A 338 -1.01 -15.00 8.41
N ASN A 339 -0.63 -13.72 8.50
CA ASN A 339 -0.80 -12.74 7.43
C ASN A 339 0.50 -12.58 6.64
N TRP A 340 0.43 -12.83 5.32
CA TRP A 340 1.58 -12.84 4.42
C TRP A 340 1.61 -11.60 3.50
N ASP A 341 2.31 -10.52 3.87
CA ASP A 341 2.23 -9.23 3.12
C ASP A 341 2.96 -9.26 1.78
N ASN A 342 4.12 -9.91 1.68
CA ASN A 342 5.00 -9.78 0.51
C ASN A 342 4.82 -10.88 -0.55
N VAL A 343 3.78 -11.69 -0.42
CA VAL A 343 3.40 -12.66 -1.44
C VAL A 343 2.53 -11.95 -2.47
N THR A 344 3.10 -11.65 -3.64
CA THR A 344 2.41 -10.91 -4.71
C THR A 344 2.03 -11.81 -5.87
N THR A 345 2.98 -12.27 -6.68
CA THR A 345 2.71 -13.04 -7.91
C THR A 345 3.29 -14.45 -7.91
N GLN A 346 4.16 -14.77 -6.94
CA GLN A 346 4.76 -16.09 -6.77
C GLN A 346 4.52 -16.58 -5.35
N SER A 347 4.28 -17.89 -5.19
CA SER A 347 4.09 -18.49 -3.87
C SER A 347 5.45 -18.81 -3.23
N PRO A 348 5.67 -18.49 -1.95
CA PRO A 348 6.91 -18.80 -1.24
C PRO A 348 7.12 -20.32 -1.04
N PHE A 349 6.09 -21.13 -1.31
CA PHE A 349 6.09 -22.59 -1.16
C PHE A 349 6.03 -23.33 -2.51
N SER A 350 6.29 -22.66 -3.64
CA SER A 350 6.11 -23.27 -4.98
C SER A 350 7.25 -24.15 -5.46
N ASN A 351 8.44 -24.02 -4.87
CA ASN A 351 9.66 -24.72 -5.32
C ASN A 351 9.95 -25.96 -4.48
N TRP A 352 10.62 -26.96 -5.08
CA TRP A 352 10.93 -28.30 -4.52
C TRP A 352 11.61 -28.32 -3.14
N GLN A 353 12.05 -27.19 -2.59
CA GLN A 353 12.78 -27.12 -1.31
C GLN A 353 12.07 -26.32 -0.20
N GLY A 354 10.90 -25.72 -0.45
CA GLY A 354 10.12 -25.03 0.59
C GLY A 354 9.36 -26.01 1.49
N SER A 355 9.18 -25.69 2.78
CA SER A 355 8.49 -26.56 3.73
C SER A 355 7.63 -25.80 4.75
N PHE A 356 6.56 -26.44 5.23
CA PHE A 356 5.75 -25.99 6.35
C PHE A 356 5.67 -27.14 7.37
N LYS A 357 5.98 -26.88 8.63
CA LYS A 357 6.04 -27.88 9.70
C LYS A 357 5.39 -27.33 10.97
N MET A 358 4.66 -28.18 11.68
CA MET A 358 4.14 -27.85 13.00
C MET A 358 4.60 -28.88 14.01
N LYS A 359 5.10 -28.43 15.15
CA LYS A 359 5.63 -29.26 16.22
C LYS A 359 4.95 -28.91 17.53
N ALA A 360 4.51 -29.94 18.24
CA ALA A 360 3.86 -29.80 19.54
C ALA A 360 4.69 -30.46 20.63
N TYR A 361 4.82 -29.77 21.76
CA TYR A 361 5.57 -30.20 22.93
C TYR A 361 4.64 -30.16 24.15
N ALA A 362 4.75 -31.17 25.02
CA ALA A 362 3.99 -31.22 26.26
C ALA A 362 4.55 -30.24 27.30
N GLY A 363 5.85 -29.93 27.23
CA GLY A 363 6.52 -28.92 28.06
C GLY A 363 7.31 -27.89 27.25
N THR A 364 8.19 -27.18 27.96
CA THR A 364 9.11 -26.16 27.41
C THR A 364 10.58 -26.63 27.34
N ASP A 365 10.87 -27.89 27.66
CA ASP A 365 12.24 -28.40 27.67
C ASP A 365 12.81 -28.38 26.24
N SER A 366 14.01 -27.80 26.09
CA SER A 366 14.67 -27.66 24.79
C SER A 366 15.10 -29.00 24.18
N ASP A 367 15.24 -30.04 25.01
CA ASP A 367 15.61 -31.39 24.60
C ASP A 367 14.39 -32.32 24.44
N GLU A 368 13.18 -31.82 24.65
CA GLU A 368 11.95 -32.61 24.46
C GLU A 368 11.74 -32.91 22.98
N GLU A 369 11.49 -34.17 22.65
CA GLU A 369 11.08 -34.56 21.30
C GLU A 369 9.60 -34.19 21.08
N PRO A 370 9.23 -33.68 19.90
CA PRO A 370 7.85 -33.29 19.65
C PRO A 370 6.94 -34.53 19.67
N ALA A 371 5.80 -34.40 20.34
CA ALA A 371 4.84 -35.50 20.51
C ALA A 371 4.22 -35.97 19.20
N ASN A 372 4.39 -35.20 18.12
CA ASN A 372 3.86 -35.47 16.79
C ASN A 372 4.91 -36.01 15.80
N SER A 373 6.03 -36.57 16.27
CA SER A 373 7.21 -36.93 15.47
C SER A 373 7.04 -38.01 14.38
N GLY A 374 5.84 -38.58 14.19
CA GLY A 374 5.55 -39.52 13.11
C GLY A 374 4.87 -38.85 11.90
N ASN A 375 5.57 -38.75 10.76
CA ASN A 375 5.05 -38.36 9.42
C ASN A 375 4.36 -36.97 9.32
N GLY A 376 4.90 -36.07 8.49
CA GLY A 376 4.34 -34.73 8.26
C GLY A 376 2.87 -34.70 7.79
N THR A 377 2.37 -35.81 7.25
CA THR A 377 0.96 -36.04 6.89
C THR A 377 0.04 -36.03 8.11
N GLN A 378 0.41 -36.74 9.18
CA GLN A 378 -0.38 -36.82 10.41
C GLN A 378 -0.35 -35.47 11.15
N GLN A 379 0.79 -34.78 11.14
CA GLN A 379 0.91 -33.45 11.74
C GLN A 379 0.01 -32.43 11.05
N SER A 380 0.02 -32.42 9.71
CA SER A 380 -0.79 -31.48 8.92
C SER A 380 -2.29 -31.76 9.10
N GLN A 381 -2.66 -33.02 9.29
CA GLN A 381 -4.04 -33.38 9.63
C GLN A 381 -4.50 -32.75 10.95
N LEU A 382 -3.74 -32.96 12.03
CA LEU A 382 -4.13 -32.58 13.39
C LEU A 382 -4.29 -31.06 13.58
N PHE A 383 -3.59 -30.24 12.78
CA PHE A 383 -3.60 -28.79 12.89
C PHE A 383 -4.31 -28.06 11.73
N SER A 384 -4.70 -28.75 10.66
CA SER A 384 -5.22 -28.13 9.43
C SER A 384 -6.41 -27.21 9.64
N SER A 385 -7.14 -27.44 10.71
CA SER A 385 -8.36 -26.73 11.01
C SER A 385 -8.18 -25.62 12.04
N HIS A 386 -6.96 -25.39 12.54
CA HIS A 386 -6.59 -24.35 13.51
C HIS A 386 -5.68 -23.27 12.93
N VAL A 387 -5.19 -23.45 11.70
CA VAL A 387 -4.29 -22.52 11.03
C VAL A 387 -4.99 -21.84 9.86
N LEU A 388 -4.93 -20.51 9.81
CA LEU A 388 -5.35 -19.72 8.66
C LEU A 388 -4.17 -18.94 8.09
N ASN A 389 -3.87 -19.19 6.82
CA ASN A 389 -2.91 -18.43 6.03
C ASN A 389 -3.65 -17.41 5.16
N ASN A 390 -3.50 -16.13 5.47
CA ASN A 390 -4.04 -15.03 4.68
C ASN A 390 -2.98 -14.46 3.74
N PHE A 391 -3.29 -14.36 2.45
CA PHE A 391 -2.41 -13.80 1.42
C PHE A 391 -3.04 -12.55 0.79
N PRO A 392 -3.06 -11.40 1.49
CA PRO A 392 -3.84 -10.23 1.08
C PRO A 392 -3.37 -9.62 -0.25
N ASN A 393 -2.06 -9.53 -0.47
CA ASN A 393 -1.49 -8.89 -1.67
C ASN A 393 -1.28 -9.85 -2.85
N ALA A 394 -1.67 -11.11 -2.69
CA ALA A 394 -1.48 -12.11 -3.70
C ALA A 394 -2.45 -11.85 -4.86
N THR A 395 -1.89 -11.63 -6.04
CA THR A 395 -2.62 -11.26 -7.24
C THR A 395 -2.14 -12.05 -8.44
N THR A 396 -3.08 -12.48 -9.26
CA THR A 396 -2.78 -13.10 -10.56
C THR A 396 -3.58 -12.44 -11.67
N SER A 397 -3.06 -12.49 -12.89
CA SER A 397 -3.73 -11.94 -14.08
C SER A 397 -3.82 -12.98 -15.18
N GLY A 398 -4.91 -12.97 -15.95
CA GLY A 398 -5.10 -13.90 -17.06
C GLY A 398 -5.01 -15.36 -16.61
N THR A 399 -4.06 -16.10 -17.19
CA THR A 399 -3.82 -17.53 -16.91
C THR A 399 -2.84 -17.78 -15.78
N ASP A 400 -2.30 -16.73 -15.14
CA ASP A 400 -1.34 -16.88 -14.05
C ASP A 400 -2.02 -17.49 -12.81
N THR A 401 -1.28 -18.36 -12.13
CA THR A 401 -1.73 -19.03 -10.90
C THR A 401 -0.60 -19.06 -9.87
N LEU A 402 -0.93 -18.81 -8.61
CA LEU A 402 -0.04 -19.13 -7.49
C LEU A 402 0.04 -20.64 -7.32
N LYS A 403 1.25 -21.17 -7.46
CA LYS A 403 1.49 -22.60 -7.36
C LYS A 403 1.84 -22.95 -5.92
N PHE A 404 1.04 -23.78 -5.29
CA PHE A 404 1.41 -24.42 -4.03
C PHE A 404 1.69 -25.87 -4.35
N GLY A 405 2.91 -26.32 -4.07
CA GLY A 405 3.32 -27.69 -4.35
C GLY A 405 4.43 -28.08 -3.40
N ASN A 406 4.21 -29.17 -2.64
CA ASN A 406 5.24 -29.73 -1.81
C ASN A 406 5.46 -31.19 -2.18
N THR A 407 6.63 -31.50 -2.70
CA THR A 407 7.01 -32.83 -3.19
C THR A 407 7.93 -33.57 -2.24
N ALA A 408 8.23 -33.02 -1.06
CA ALA A 408 9.04 -33.69 -0.03
C ALA A 408 8.17 -34.35 1.05
N ASP A 409 8.65 -35.49 1.56
CA ASP A 409 7.81 -36.43 2.30
C ASP A 409 7.39 -35.99 3.72
N ASP A 410 7.92 -34.87 4.20
CA ASP A 410 7.74 -34.39 5.58
C ASP A 410 7.33 -32.92 5.64
N SER A 411 6.85 -32.36 4.53
CA SER A 411 6.48 -30.96 4.42
C SER A 411 5.17 -30.83 3.67
N GLN A 412 4.09 -30.58 4.38
CA GLN A 412 2.78 -30.29 3.79
C GLN A 412 2.35 -28.93 4.30
N LEU A 413 1.87 -28.09 3.40
CA LEU A 413 1.24 -26.83 3.80
C LEU A 413 -0.04 -27.18 4.57
N CYS A 414 -0.04 -26.87 5.85
CA CYS A 414 -1.13 -27.14 6.78
C CYS A 414 -1.94 -25.85 6.98
N GLY A 415 -3.27 -25.97 6.99
CA GLY A 415 -4.16 -24.86 7.28
C GLY A 415 -5.02 -24.45 6.10
N ALA A 416 -5.99 -23.60 6.40
CA ALA A 416 -6.78 -22.91 5.40
C ALA A 416 -5.96 -21.83 4.69
N MET A 417 -6.27 -21.58 3.43
CA MET A 417 -5.68 -20.50 2.65
C MET A 417 -6.76 -19.54 2.17
N LEU A 418 -6.59 -18.24 2.47
CA LEU A 418 -7.43 -17.16 2.00
C LEU A 418 -6.66 -16.33 0.94
N LEU A 419 -7.10 -16.41 -0.31
CA LEU A 419 -6.48 -15.75 -1.46
C LEU A 419 -7.53 -14.95 -2.25
N PRO A 420 -7.93 -13.77 -1.75
CA PRO A 420 -9.07 -13.04 -2.30
C PRO A 420 -8.86 -12.58 -3.75
N ASN A 421 -7.62 -12.40 -4.21
CA ASN A 421 -7.33 -11.77 -5.50
C ASN A 421 -6.45 -12.62 -6.43
N ALA A 422 -6.21 -13.90 -6.10
CA ALA A 422 -5.30 -14.77 -6.84
C ALA A 422 -5.94 -16.11 -7.23
N SER A 423 -5.66 -16.53 -8.46
CA SER A 423 -5.90 -17.90 -8.92
C SER A 423 -4.84 -18.83 -8.32
N VAL A 424 -5.23 -20.05 -8.01
CA VAL A 424 -4.38 -21.03 -7.32
C VAL A 424 -4.28 -22.31 -8.11
N SER A 425 -3.08 -22.89 -8.16
CA SER A 425 -2.86 -24.24 -8.70
C SER A 425 -2.17 -25.11 -7.66
N LEU A 426 -2.79 -26.24 -7.36
CA LEU A 426 -2.18 -27.33 -6.60
C LEU A 426 -1.59 -28.33 -7.59
N ASN A 427 -0.28 -28.24 -7.87
CA ASN A 427 0.35 -29.05 -8.92
C ASN A 427 0.50 -30.52 -8.49
N SER A 428 0.28 -31.47 -9.41
CA SER A 428 0.42 -32.92 -9.19
C SER A 428 1.67 -33.32 -8.40
N GLY A 429 1.48 -34.05 -7.31
CA GLY A 429 2.50 -34.59 -6.40
C GLY A 429 1.90 -35.72 -5.55
N SER A 430 2.69 -36.44 -4.76
CA SER A 430 2.26 -37.70 -4.11
C SER A 430 1.32 -37.56 -2.89
N ARG A 431 0.69 -36.40 -2.64
CA ARG A 431 0.21 -36.04 -1.27
C ARG A 431 -1.14 -35.33 -1.20
N THR A 432 -1.99 -35.77 -0.27
CA THR A 432 -3.28 -35.16 0.11
C THR A 432 -3.11 -33.77 0.72
N LEU A 433 -3.97 -32.81 0.38
CA LEU A 433 -3.98 -31.47 1.01
C LEU A 433 -4.84 -31.44 2.28
N TYR A 434 -4.23 -31.09 3.42
CA TYR A 434 -4.90 -30.94 4.71
C TYR A 434 -5.26 -29.47 4.99
N GLY A 435 -6.47 -29.05 4.60
CA GLY A 435 -6.99 -27.69 4.83
C GLY A 435 -8.09 -27.31 3.83
N SER A 436 -8.40 -26.01 3.76
CA SER A 436 -9.34 -25.43 2.80
C SER A 436 -8.69 -24.36 1.92
N ILE A 437 -9.20 -24.15 0.70
CA ILE A 437 -8.71 -23.09 -0.22
C ILE A 437 -9.85 -22.18 -0.63
N LEU A 438 -9.72 -20.90 -0.27
CA LEU A 438 -10.72 -19.88 -0.54
C LEU A 438 -10.13 -18.84 -1.49
N SER A 439 -10.49 -18.92 -2.77
CA SER A 439 -10.01 -18.02 -3.81
C SER A 439 -11.14 -17.15 -4.36
N GLY A 440 -10.87 -15.85 -4.47
CA GLY A 440 -11.73 -14.94 -5.23
C GLY A 440 -11.54 -15.04 -6.75
N LYS A 441 -10.77 -16.02 -7.24
CA LYS A 441 -10.54 -16.32 -8.67
C LYS A 441 -10.63 -17.82 -8.93
N ASN A 442 -9.76 -18.36 -9.79
CA ASN A 442 -9.80 -19.74 -10.25
C ASN A 442 -8.99 -20.67 -9.33
N ILE A 443 -9.38 -21.93 -9.23
CA ILE A 443 -8.63 -22.97 -8.51
C ILE A 443 -8.41 -24.16 -9.43
N THR A 444 -7.18 -24.67 -9.49
CA THR A 444 -6.85 -25.98 -10.08
C THR A 444 -6.49 -26.98 -8.98
N ILE A 445 -7.22 -28.10 -8.93
CA ILE A 445 -7.04 -29.18 -7.96
C ILE A 445 -6.50 -30.41 -8.69
N ALA A 446 -5.30 -30.88 -8.33
CA ALA A 446 -4.72 -32.12 -8.83
C ALA A 446 -4.24 -33.05 -7.70
N HIS A 447 -5.00 -33.09 -6.61
CA HIS A 447 -4.73 -33.90 -5.40
C HIS A 447 -6.02 -34.34 -4.73
N ASP A 448 -5.90 -35.28 -3.79
CA ASP A 448 -7.00 -35.67 -2.89
C ASP A 448 -7.26 -34.60 -1.81
N MET A 449 -8.54 -34.40 -1.49
CA MET A 449 -9.02 -33.45 -0.48
C MET A 449 -10.19 -34.10 0.29
N PRO A 450 -10.04 -34.48 1.57
CA PRO A 450 -11.06 -35.19 2.34
C PRO A 450 -11.84 -34.28 3.33
N ALA A 451 -12.88 -34.84 3.96
CA ALA A 451 -14.11 -34.13 4.35
C ALA A 451 -14.01 -33.24 5.60
N SER A 452 -13.33 -33.67 6.66
CA SER A 452 -13.32 -33.03 8.00
C SER A 452 -12.51 -31.74 8.16
N ARG A 453 -12.16 -31.12 7.05
CA ARG A 453 -11.19 -30.02 6.99
C ARG A 453 -11.87 -28.66 6.86
N LEU A 454 -13.20 -28.65 7.07
CA LEU A 454 -14.04 -27.46 7.09
C LEU A 454 -13.77 -26.66 8.36
N ILE A 455 -13.46 -25.40 8.15
CA ILE A 455 -13.09 -24.47 9.21
C ILE A 455 -14.28 -24.26 10.15
N ALA A 456 -15.50 -24.17 9.61
CA ALA A 456 -16.72 -23.97 10.39
C ALA A 456 -17.07 -25.13 11.36
N GLY A 457 -16.48 -26.32 11.18
CA GLY A 457 -16.75 -27.50 12.03
C GLY A 457 -15.81 -27.63 13.23
N THR A 458 -14.71 -26.88 13.25
CA THR A 458 -13.63 -27.02 14.26
C THR A 458 -13.16 -25.68 14.82
N PHE A 459 -13.35 -24.57 14.10
CA PHE A 459 -13.14 -23.23 14.63
C PHE A 459 -14.33 -22.86 15.51
N ASP A 460 -14.13 -23.01 16.81
CA ASP A 460 -15.04 -22.45 17.80
C ASP A 460 -14.82 -20.93 17.94
N VAL A 461 -15.16 -20.19 16.88
CA VAL A 461 -15.08 -18.73 16.89
C VAL A 461 -16.00 -18.15 17.94
N ASN A 462 -17.08 -18.85 18.30
CA ASN A 462 -17.99 -18.43 19.36
C ASN A 462 -17.26 -18.26 20.69
N ASN A 463 -16.30 -19.13 20.99
CA ASN A 463 -15.48 -19.06 22.19
C ASN A 463 -14.19 -18.24 22.04
N ILE A 464 -13.83 -17.75 20.85
CA ILE A 464 -12.74 -16.77 20.71
C ILE A 464 -13.15 -15.44 21.37
N SER A 465 -12.35 -15.01 22.35
CA SER A 465 -12.52 -13.73 23.03
C SER A 465 -12.42 -12.54 22.07
N GLY A 466 -13.29 -11.54 22.27
CA GLY A 466 -13.32 -10.30 21.49
C GLY A 466 -12.08 -9.42 21.67
N ASN A 467 -11.34 -9.61 22.77
CA ASN A 467 -10.18 -8.79 23.13
C ASN A 467 -9.11 -8.76 22.04
N VAL A 468 -8.77 -9.89 21.41
CA VAL A 468 -7.75 -9.95 20.33
C VAL A 468 -8.13 -9.12 19.12
N PHE A 469 -9.42 -8.90 18.91
CA PHE A 469 -9.94 -8.11 17.80
C PHE A 469 -10.10 -6.63 18.14
N SER A 470 -10.02 -6.23 19.41
CA SER A 470 -10.16 -4.84 19.84
C SER A 470 -9.05 -3.92 19.27
N ASP A 471 -7.83 -4.46 19.18
CA ASP A 471 -6.66 -3.75 18.64
C ASP A 471 -6.54 -3.87 17.12
N LEU A 472 -7.54 -4.50 16.48
CA LEU A 472 -7.54 -4.79 15.07
C LEU A 472 -8.62 -3.99 14.33
N HIS A 473 -8.22 -3.13 13.38
CA HIS A 473 -9.10 -2.32 12.53
C HIS A 473 -8.73 -2.43 11.05
N SER A 474 -9.68 -2.13 10.16
CA SER A 474 -9.40 -2.15 8.72
C SER A 474 -8.43 -1.02 8.36
N VAL A 475 -7.27 -1.36 7.79
CA VAL A 475 -6.27 -0.33 7.52
C VAL A 475 -6.66 0.51 6.33
N ASN A 476 -6.49 1.82 6.48
CA ASN A 476 -6.70 2.78 5.42
C ASN A 476 -5.51 2.82 4.42
N PRO A 477 -5.79 3.11 3.14
CA PRO A 477 -4.75 3.38 2.15
C PRO A 477 -3.90 4.58 2.57
N TYR A 478 -2.61 4.58 2.22
CA TYR A 478 -1.67 5.62 2.65
C TYR A 478 -0.60 5.96 1.60
N ILE A 479 0.04 7.13 1.78
CA ILE A 479 1.13 7.59 0.90
C ILE A 479 2.45 7.02 1.42
N LYS A 480 3.03 6.08 0.66
CA LYS A 480 4.35 5.51 1.00
C LYS A 480 5.49 6.44 0.62
N ASN A 481 5.43 6.97 -0.59
CA ASN A 481 6.47 7.85 -1.14
C ASN A 481 5.84 9.06 -1.82
N LEU A 482 6.48 10.20 -1.68
CA LEU A 482 6.12 11.45 -2.34
C LEU A 482 7.42 12.11 -2.82
N ASN A 483 7.53 12.26 -4.13
CA ASN A 483 8.67 12.83 -4.83
C ASN A 483 8.26 14.08 -5.59
N LEU A 484 9.20 15.01 -5.72
CA LEU A 484 8.98 16.19 -6.54
C LEU A 484 9.21 15.86 -8.01
N VAL A 485 8.40 16.43 -8.90
CA VAL A 485 8.70 16.49 -10.33
C VAL A 485 8.95 17.94 -10.69
N THR A 486 10.23 18.32 -10.81
CA THR A 486 10.63 19.59 -11.45
C THR A 486 11.81 19.36 -12.38
N THR A 487 12.10 20.36 -13.20
CA THR A 487 13.21 20.36 -14.15
C THR A 487 14.45 21.14 -13.66
N ASN A 488 14.56 21.47 -12.37
CA ASN A 488 15.48 22.52 -11.87
C ASN A 488 16.40 22.06 -10.71
N ALA A 489 17.34 22.92 -10.30
CA ALA A 489 18.21 22.71 -9.14
C ALA A 489 17.39 22.73 -7.84
N LEU A 490 17.49 21.67 -7.05
CA LEU A 490 16.66 21.44 -5.87
C LEU A 490 17.50 21.12 -4.64
N THR A 491 16.94 21.47 -3.49
CA THR A 491 17.15 20.72 -2.25
C THR A 491 15.82 20.02 -1.92
N ASP A 492 15.68 18.76 -2.33
CA ASP A 492 14.52 17.91 -1.98
C ASP A 492 14.93 17.05 -0.79
N LYS A 493 14.45 17.38 0.41
CA LYS A 493 14.70 16.55 1.59
C LYS A 493 13.81 15.32 1.54
N ALA A 494 14.35 14.18 1.95
CA ALA A 494 13.56 12.96 2.13
C ALA A 494 12.38 13.22 3.07
N ILE A 495 11.28 12.48 2.87
CA ILE A 495 10.14 12.49 3.80
C ILE A 495 10.66 12.09 5.17
N THR A 496 10.37 12.91 6.18
CA THR A 496 10.59 12.54 7.57
C THR A 496 9.26 11.99 8.08
N ALA A 497 9.25 10.70 8.44
CA ALA A 497 8.10 10.10 9.10
C ALA A 497 7.78 10.90 10.36
N GLY A 498 6.49 11.12 10.63
CA GLY A 498 6.06 11.73 11.89
C GLY A 498 6.61 10.90 13.05
N SER A 499 7.18 11.56 14.06
CA SER A 499 7.44 10.92 15.35
C SER A 499 6.12 10.52 15.99
N THR A 500 6.12 9.46 16.76
CA THR A 500 4.92 8.90 17.39
C THR A 500 4.11 9.94 18.14
N GLY A 501 2.82 10.01 17.83
CA GLY A 501 1.89 11.02 18.34
C GLY A 501 1.63 12.20 17.40
N ASP A 502 2.46 12.41 16.36
CA ASP A 502 2.19 13.35 15.27
C ASP A 502 1.62 12.58 14.08
N SER A 503 0.36 12.82 13.75
CA SER A 503 -0.38 12.17 12.65
C SER A 503 0.03 12.61 11.24
N ALA A 504 1.13 13.38 11.12
CA ALA A 504 1.56 14.04 9.89
C ALA A 504 2.97 13.59 9.45
N ASN A 505 3.07 12.93 8.29
CA ASN A 505 4.35 12.88 7.56
C ASN A 505 4.71 14.30 7.10
N LYS A 506 5.98 14.72 7.24
CA LYS A 506 6.41 16.06 6.82
C LYS A 506 7.39 15.97 5.65
N LYS A 507 7.17 16.82 4.64
CA LYS A 507 8.08 17.01 3.52
C LYS A 507 8.38 18.50 3.31
N GLU A 508 9.65 18.86 3.30
CA GLU A 508 10.13 20.21 2.98
C GLU A 508 10.66 20.25 1.55
N ILE A 509 10.16 21.22 0.77
CA ILE A 509 10.58 21.43 -0.61
C ILE A 509 10.97 22.90 -0.78
N THR A 510 12.20 23.12 -1.25
CA THR A 510 12.67 24.45 -1.65
C THR A 510 12.93 24.50 -3.15
N VAL A 511 12.27 25.44 -3.84
CA VAL A 511 12.43 25.68 -5.28
C VAL A 511 13.10 27.04 -5.48
N THR A 512 14.20 27.09 -6.23
CA THR A 512 15.02 28.30 -6.43
C THR A 512 14.80 29.00 -7.78
N ASP A 513 13.91 28.44 -8.62
CA ASP A 513 13.46 29.04 -9.87
C ASP A 513 11.92 28.94 -9.93
N PRO A 514 11.19 30.02 -9.60
CA PRO A 514 9.73 30.02 -9.46
C PRO A 514 9.00 29.99 -10.81
N THR A 515 9.73 29.95 -11.92
CA THR A 515 9.16 30.13 -13.27
C THR A 515 8.70 28.84 -13.93
N LYS A 516 8.98 27.68 -13.34
CA LYS A 516 8.58 26.37 -13.86
C LYS A 516 7.62 25.67 -12.91
N SER A 517 6.65 24.93 -13.48
CA SER A 517 5.60 24.26 -12.72
C SER A 517 6.17 23.27 -11.71
N VAL A 518 5.74 23.37 -10.46
CA VAL A 518 6.05 22.39 -9.41
C VAL A 518 5.02 21.26 -9.48
N GLY A 519 5.48 20.04 -9.80
CA GLY A 519 4.65 18.85 -9.77
C GLY A 519 4.98 17.93 -8.59
N LEU A 520 4.05 17.06 -8.24
CA LEU A 520 4.26 15.96 -7.29
C LEU A 520 4.01 14.62 -7.98
N THR A 521 4.84 13.65 -7.69
CA THR A 521 4.52 12.23 -7.89
C THR A 521 4.50 11.52 -6.56
N GLY A 522 3.60 10.58 -6.39
CA GLY A 522 3.59 9.75 -5.19
C GLY A 522 3.14 8.34 -5.48
N THR A 523 3.52 7.44 -4.59
CA THR A 523 3.10 6.03 -4.61
C THR A 523 2.15 5.81 -3.45
N VAL A 524 0.95 5.32 -3.75
CA VAL A 524 -0.03 4.93 -2.75
C VAL A 524 0.02 3.43 -2.55
N VAL A 525 0.10 3.02 -1.29
CA VAL A 525 -0.18 1.63 -0.90
C VAL A 525 -1.68 1.55 -0.67
N THR A 526 -2.37 0.89 -1.59
CA THR A 526 -3.85 0.94 -1.64
C THR A 526 -4.52 -0.03 -0.70
N ARG A 527 -3.78 -1.03 -0.19
CA ARG A 527 -4.30 -2.06 0.73
C ARG A 527 -5.55 -2.77 0.16
N ASN A 528 -5.55 -3.00 -1.17
CA ASN A 528 -6.68 -3.53 -1.95
C ASN A 528 -7.99 -2.72 -1.82
N LYS A 529 -7.94 -1.50 -1.29
CA LYS A 529 -9.07 -0.57 -1.23
C LYS A 529 -9.04 0.36 -2.43
N ASN A 530 -10.21 0.54 -3.04
CA ASN A 530 -10.40 1.65 -3.96
C ASN A 530 -10.20 2.95 -3.19
N TYR A 531 -9.29 3.81 -3.65
CA TYR A 531 -8.90 5.01 -2.93
C TYR A 531 -9.17 6.29 -3.72
N GLN A 532 -9.10 7.40 -3.00
CA GLN A 532 -9.16 8.74 -3.53
C GLN A 532 -8.24 9.65 -2.69
N LEU A 533 -7.80 10.74 -3.31
CA LEU A 533 -6.92 11.72 -2.69
C LEU A 533 -7.71 12.98 -2.34
N PHE A 534 -7.42 13.54 -1.17
CA PHE A 534 -7.91 14.83 -0.73
C PHE A 534 -6.73 15.74 -0.44
N TYR A 535 -6.93 17.04 -0.61
CA TYR A 535 -5.97 18.05 -0.20
C TYR A 535 -6.64 19.19 0.55
N ARG A 536 -5.91 19.80 1.46
CA ARG A 536 -6.23 21.14 1.98
C ARG A 536 -4.98 22.00 1.99
N LEU A 537 -5.18 23.30 1.86
CA LEU A 537 -4.13 24.29 1.95
C LEU A 537 -4.27 25.01 3.29
N ASN A 538 -3.17 25.03 4.03
CA ASN A 538 -3.03 25.86 5.21
C ASN A 538 -2.18 27.07 4.83
N ASN A 539 -2.71 28.26 5.09
CA ASN A 539 -1.96 29.51 4.98
C ASN A 539 -2.11 30.29 6.29
N ASP A 540 -1.24 31.27 6.50
CA ASP A 540 -1.15 32.07 7.75
C ASP A 540 -2.45 32.80 8.15
N LYS A 541 -3.51 32.72 7.32
CA LYS A 541 -4.77 33.44 7.52
C LYS A 541 -6.01 32.53 7.55
N THR A 542 -5.96 31.33 6.97
CA THR A 542 -7.11 30.41 6.86
C THR A 542 -6.65 28.96 6.63
N ALA A 543 -7.19 28.02 7.40
CA ALA A 543 -7.22 26.62 6.96
C ALA A 543 -8.37 26.46 5.96
N THR A 544 -8.06 25.97 4.76
CA THR A 544 -9.12 25.69 3.76
C THR A 544 -9.78 24.35 4.04
N SER A 545 -11.07 24.23 3.71
CA SER A 545 -11.76 22.94 3.73
C SER A 545 -11.07 21.93 2.81
N TRP A 546 -11.18 20.65 3.16
CA TRP A 546 -10.72 19.56 2.29
C TRP A 546 -11.36 19.66 0.91
N LYS A 547 -10.59 19.31 -0.11
CA LYS A 547 -11.02 19.26 -1.50
C LYS A 547 -10.52 17.97 -2.12
N LYS A 548 -11.30 17.41 -3.03
CA LYS A 548 -10.87 16.24 -3.81
C LYS A 548 -9.70 16.62 -4.72
N LEU A 549 -8.61 15.85 -4.69
CA LEU A 549 -7.44 16.05 -5.53
C LEU A 549 -7.59 15.25 -6.83
N ASN A 550 -7.72 15.95 -7.95
CA ASN A 550 -7.74 15.33 -9.28
C ASN A 550 -6.29 15.16 -9.77
N ALA A 551 -5.72 13.97 -9.60
CA ALA A 551 -4.36 13.64 -10.05
C ALA A 551 -4.39 12.62 -11.20
N SER A 552 -3.47 12.79 -12.16
CA SER A 552 -3.28 11.82 -13.25
C SER A 552 -2.60 10.54 -12.74
N GLY A 553 -2.90 9.39 -13.33
CA GLY A 553 -2.33 8.10 -12.89
C GLY A 553 -3.00 7.48 -11.65
N VAL A 554 -3.93 8.19 -11.00
CA VAL A 554 -4.81 7.62 -9.97
C VAL A 554 -5.77 6.66 -10.64
N ASN A 555 -5.42 5.37 -10.72
CA ASN A 555 -6.40 4.35 -10.99
C ASN A 555 -7.11 4.06 -9.67
N THR A 556 -8.41 4.36 -9.61
CA THR A 556 -9.17 4.21 -8.37
C THR A 556 -9.36 2.76 -7.91
N ASN A 557 -8.78 1.81 -8.64
CA ASN A 557 -9.01 0.37 -8.50
C ASN A 557 -7.72 -0.47 -8.30
N SER A 558 -6.53 0.15 -8.16
CA SER A 558 -5.27 -0.61 -7.98
C SER A 558 -4.10 0.24 -7.46
N ASN A 559 -3.07 -0.42 -6.88
CA ASN A 559 -1.79 0.19 -6.47
C ASN A 559 -1.24 1.11 -7.57
N SER A 560 -1.22 2.41 -7.30
CA SER A 560 -1.06 3.43 -8.34
C SER A 560 -0.08 4.50 -7.93
N ASN A 561 0.72 4.91 -8.90
CA ASN A 561 1.47 6.15 -8.84
C ASN A 561 0.54 7.28 -9.27
N PHE A 562 0.40 8.30 -8.44
CA PHE A 562 -0.31 9.51 -8.82
C PHE A 562 0.67 10.60 -9.21
N LYS A 563 0.23 11.49 -10.10
CA LYS A 563 0.95 12.69 -10.49
C LYS A 563 0.03 13.91 -10.46
N VAL A 564 0.42 14.89 -9.65
CA VAL A 564 -0.12 16.25 -9.67
C VAL A 564 0.80 17.09 -10.54
N ASN A 565 0.32 17.53 -11.71
CA ASN A 565 1.18 18.19 -12.70
C ASN A 565 1.59 19.62 -12.31
N ASN A 566 0.75 20.33 -11.55
CA ASN A 566 1.04 21.71 -11.15
C ASN A 566 0.36 22.08 -9.82
N LEU A 567 1.15 22.23 -8.75
CA LEU A 567 0.67 22.63 -7.42
C LEU A 567 0.11 24.05 -7.39
N THR A 568 0.63 24.95 -8.23
CA THR A 568 0.15 26.35 -8.28
C THR A 568 -1.29 26.47 -8.81
N SER A 569 -1.83 25.40 -9.42
CA SER A 569 -3.21 25.34 -9.91
C SER A 569 -4.23 24.92 -8.84
N LEU A 570 -3.76 24.54 -7.64
CA LEU A 570 -4.65 24.13 -6.55
C LEU A 570 -5.47 25.32 -6.03
N SER A 571 -6.75 25.07 -5.77
CA SER A 571 -7.67 26.13 -5.34
C SER A 571 -7.39 26.54 -3.90
N GLY A 572 -6.97 27.80 -3.71
CA GLY A 572 -6.56 28.36 -2.43
C GLY A 572 -5.04 28.51 -2.27
N TYR A 573 -4.26 28.23 -3.32
CA TYR A 573 -2.80 28.36 -3.31
C TYR A 573 -2.41 29.82 -3.06
N GLN A 574 -1.52 30.05 -2.09
CA GLN A 574 -1.01 31.38 -1.77
C GLN A 574 -0.17 31.90 -2.93
N GLN A 575 -0.66 32.98 -3.55
CA GLN A 575 0.05 33.71 -4.61
C GLN A 575 0.87 34.87 -4.05
N LYS A 576 0.54 35.33 -2.82
CA LYS A 576 1.20 36.49 -2.22
C LYS A 576 2.68 36.20 -1.91
N LEU A 577 3.54 37.15 -2.28
CA LEU A 577 4.97 37.13 -1.99
C LEU A 577 5.29 37.85 -0.67
N SER A 578 6.32 37.38 0.01
CA SER A 578 6.98 38.03 1.14
C SER A 578 8.45 38.31 0.80
N ALA A 579 9.03 39.35 1.38
CA ALA A 579 10.44 39.67 1.24
C ALA A 579 11.19 39.20 2.49
N GLU A 580 12.25 38.40 2.34
CA GLU A 580 13.10 38.00 3.48
C GLU A 580 13.99 39.14 3.97
N SER A 581 14.36 40.05 3.06
CA SER A 581 15.10 41.27 3.37
C SER A 581 14.77 42.35 2.35
N MET A 582 14.17 43.45 2.81
CA MET A 582 14.15 44.69 2.03
C MET A 582 15.53 45.34 2.16
N GLN A 583 16.37 45.26 1.12
CA GLN A 583 17.44 46.25 0.97
C GLN A 583 17.00 47.31 -0.03
N SER A 584 16.17 48.25 0.44
CA SER A 584 16.27 49.62 -0.05
C SER A 584 17.46 50.26 0.67
N GLY A 585 18.63 50.23 0.04
CA GLY A 585 19.84 50.79 0.60
C GLY A 585 20.46 51.80 -0.35
N SER A 586 20.92 52.94 0.18
CA SER A 586 22.10 53.58 -0.40
C SER A 586 23.18 52.52 -0.46
N ALA A 587 23.92 52.37 -1.56
CA ALA A 587 25.19 51.67 -1.51
C ALA A 587 26.03 52.33 -0.41
N SER A 588 26.09 51.71 0.78
CA SER A 588 26.62 52.34 1.98
C SER A 588 28.15 52.39 1.97
N ASP A 589 28.76 51.62 1.08
CA ASP A 589 30.16 51.64 0.68
C ASP A 589 30.19 51.57 -0.86
N LEU A 590 31.21 52.15 -1.51
CA LEU A 590 31.30 52.28 -2.98
C LEU A 590 32.24 51.23 -3.61
N PRO A 591 31.82 49.97 -3.81
CA PRO A 591 32.41 49.15 -4.85
C PRO A 591 31.99 49.67 -6.24
N THR A 592 32.77 49.37 -7.26
CA THR A 592 32.55 49.75 -8.67
C THR A 592 31.16 49.35 -9.18
N LEU A 593 30.57 48.30 -8.60
CA LEU A 593 29.22 47.77 -8.84
C LEU A 593 28.55 47.45 -7.50
N SER A 594 27.30 47.84 -7.30
CA SER A 594 26.51 47.49 -6.10
C SER A 594 25.19 46.83 -6.48
N THR A 595 24.68 45.93 -5.64
CA THR A 595 23.38 45.27 -5.86
C THR A 595 22.36 45.83 -4.87
N ILE A 596 21.20 46.29 -5.35
CA ILE A 596 20.05 46.70 -4.53
C ILE A 596 18.86 45.75 -4.75
N GLY A 597 17.95 45.65 -3.77
CA GLY A 597 16.80 44.75 -3.83
C GLY A 597 16.88 43.61 -2.82
N GLY A 598 16.34 42.44 -3.13
CA GLY A 598 16.35 41.32 -2.19
C GLY A 598 15.74 40.02 -2.70
N SER A 599 15.76 39.02 -1.83
CA SER A 599 15.08 37.74 -2.04
C SER A 599 13.60 37.89 -1.73
N LEU A 600 12.76 37.47 -2.68
CA LEU A 600 11.32 37.32 -2.53
C LEU A 600 11.00 35.82 -2.46
N GLN A 601 10.02 35.48 -1.63
CA GLN A 601 9.56 34.11 -1.47
C GLN A 601 8.05 34.03 -1.36
N ARG A 602 7.50 32.85 -1.67
CA ARG A 602 6.17 32.44 -1.24
C ARG A 602 6.24 31.09 -0.56
N GLN A 603 5.41 30.93 0.47
CA GLN A 603 5.32 29.72 1.26
C GLN A 603 3.90 29.17 1.18
N ASN A 604 3.78 27.88 0.92
CA ASN A 604 2.52 27.15 0.90
C ASN A 604 2.64 25.89 1.74
N GLN A 605 1.66 25.63 2.60
CA GLN A 605 1.52 24.35 3.28
C GLN A 605 0.36 23.58 2.65
N ILE A 606 0.68 22.44 2.07
CA ILE A 606 -0.27 21.55 1.41
C ILE A 606 -0.37 20.28 2.25
N GLU A 607 -1.55 19.97 2.75
CA GLU A 607 -1.80 18.65 3.32
C GLU A 607 -2.50 17.76 2.31
N ILE A 608 -2.02 16.54 2.18
CA ILE A 608 -2.60 15.52 1.32
C ILE A 608 -2.99 14.31 2.17
N VAL A 609 -4.22 13.85 2.02
CA VAL A 609 -4.75 12.63 2.62
C VAL A 609 -5.10 11.64 1.52
N VAL A 610 -4.78 10.37 1.76
CA VAL A 610 -5.34 9.25 1.02
C VAL A 610 -6.42 8.61 1.89
N ALA A 611 -7.61 8.43 1.32
CA ALA A 611 -8.71 7.76 1.99
C ALA A 611 -9.37 6.76 1.04
N PRO A 612 -10.03 5.71 1.55
CA PRO A 612 -10.80 4.82 0.72
C PRO A 612 -12.01 5.56 0.11
N LYS A 613 -12.63 4.96 -0.90
CA LYS A 613 -13.88 5.49 -1.47
C LYS A 613 -15.06 5.34 -0.52
N THR A 614 -15.03 4.29 0.29
CA THR A 614 -16.05 3.98 1.30
C THR A 614 -15.41 3.66 2.64
N ASP A 615 -16.09 3.99 3.72
CA ASP A 615 -15.70 3.55 5.06
C ASP A 615 -16.01 2.05 5.28
N ASP A 616 -15.69 1.55 6.47
CA ASP A 616 -15.89 0.14 6.83
C ASP A 616 -17.38 -0.26 6.89
N SER A 617 -18.27 0.73 7.05
CA SER A 617 -19.73 0.53 6.97
C SER A 617 -20.27 0.58 5.54
N GLY A 618 -19.40 0.85 4.55
CA GLY A 618 -19.75 0.95 3.14
C GLY A 618 -20.28 2.32 2.71
N GLN A 619 -20.24 3.34 3.59
CA GLN A 619 -20.67 4.69 3.25
C GLN A 619 -19.61 5.44 2.46
N ALA A 620 -20.01 6.26 1.50
CA ALA A 620 -19.09 7.01 0.66
C ALA A 620 -18.33 8.08 1.45
N ILE A 621 -16.99 8.06 1.34
CA ILE A 621 -16.14 9.10 1.91
C ILE A 621 -16.07 10.28 0.92
N THR A 622 -16.24 11.50 1.42
CA THR A 622 -16.24 12.73 0.64
C THR A 622 -15.31 13.77 1.26
N ALA A 623 -15.18 14.95 0.63
CA ALA A 623 -14.38 16.03 1.19
C ALA A 623 -14.98 16.62 2.48
N ASP A 624 -16.27 16.37 2.76
CA ASP A 624 -16.95 16.82 3.98
C ASP A 624 -16.89 15.77 5.11
N SER A 625 -16.35 14.58 4.83
CA SER A 625 -16.14 13.54 5.84
C SER A 625 -15.03 13.93 6.83
N ASP A 626 -15.05 13.34 8.02
CA ASP A 626 -13.93 13.49 8.95
C ASP A 626 -12.71 12.72 8.43
N LEU A 627 -11.74 13.46 7.89
CA LEU A 627 -10.53 12.90 7.33
C LEU A 627 -9.36 12.81 8.34
N SER A 628 -9.59 13.18 9.62
CA SER A 628 -8.53 13.18 10.64
C SER A 628 -8.05 11.78 11.03
N ALA A 629 -8.88 10.76 10.82
CA ALA A 629 -8.56 9.35 11.05
C ALA A 629 -7.64 8.72 9.98
N TYR A 630 -7.33 9.45 8.90
CA TYR A 630 -6.46 8.98 7.82
C TYR A 630 -5.07 9.62 7.92
N GLN A 631 -4.04 8.86 7.55
CA GLN A 631 -2.67 9.38 7.53
C GLN A 631 -2.58 10.56 6.56
N HIS A 632 -2.10 11.69 7.06
CA HIS A 632 -1.88 12.90 6.26
C HIS A 632 -0.39 13.13 6.03
N THR A 633 -0.09 13.70 4.87
CA THR A 633 1.25 14.17 4.52
C THR A 633 1.21 15.68 4.34
N THR A 634 1.93 16.39 5.20
CA THR A 634 2.09 17.84 5.15
C THR A 634 3.33 18.19 4.34
N ILE A 635 3.13 19.03 3.33
CA ILE A 635 4.15 19.50 2.41
C ILE A 635 4.33 20.99 2.64
N ASN A 636 5.52 21.37 3.11
CA ASN A 636 5.92 22.76 3.21
C ASN A 636 6.72 23.11 1.94
N LEU A 637 6.08 23.87 1.05
CA LEU A 637 6.66 24.33 -0.21
C LEU A 637 7.11 25.78 -0.07
N THR A 638 8.42 26.00 -0.18
CA THR A 638 9.03 27.32 -0.23
C THR A 638 9.58 27.56 -1.63
N GLU A 639 9.07 28.57 -2.30
CA GLU A 639 9.58 29.00 -3.60
C GLU A 639 10.30 30.33 -3.40
N THR A 640 11.57 30.39 -3.80
CA THR A 640 12.44 31.56 -3.65
C THR A 640 12.89 32.07 -5.02
N GLY A 641 13.09 33.37 -5.11
CA GLY A 641 13.60 34.06 -6.29
C GLY A 641 14.05 35.47 -5.93
N LYS A 642 14.69 36.17 -6.86
CA LYS A 642 15.28 37.49 -6.63
C LYS A 642 14.53 38.58 -7.39
N LEU A 643 14.46 39.73 -6.75
CA LEU A 643 14.29 41.01 -7.42
C LEU A 643 15.47 41.90 -7.04
N THR A 644 16.46 41.99 -7.91
CA THR A 644 17.70 42.72 -7.68
C THR A 644 18.11 43.55 -8.89
N ALA A 645 18.76 44.68 -8.65
CA ALA A 645 19.36 45.51 -9.68
C ALA A 645 20.85 45.70 -9.38
N ASP A 646 21.69 45.36 -10.34
CA ASP A 646 23.13 45.62 -10.30
C ASP A 646 23.41 46.99 -10.92
N ILE A 647 23.84 47.94 -10.10
CA ILE A 647 23.95 49.36 -10.45
C ILE A 647 25.42 49.86 -10.41
N PRO A 648 25.81 50.75 -11.34
CA PRO A 648 27.12 51.39 -11.31
C PRO A 648 27.12 52.59 -10.35
N ASN A 649 28.18 52.73 -9.57
CA ASN A 649 28.36 53.87 -8.65
C ASN A 649 29.60 54.74 -8.94
N THR A 650 30.44 54.31 -9.88
CA THR A 650 31.64 55.03 -10.32
C THR A 650 31.62 55.23 -11.82
N PHE A 651 31.92 56.44 -12.27
CA PHE A 651 31.78 56.87 -13.65
C PHE A 651 33.13 57.41 -14.16
N GLN A 652 33.61 56.89 -15.29
CA GLN A 652 34.71 57.51 -16.02
C GLN A 652 34.13 58.54 -16.98
N LEU A 653 34.56 59.79 -16.85
CA LEU A 653 34.06 60.90 -17.67
C LEU A 653 35.10 61.30 -18.71
N THR A 654 34.68 61.38 -19.98
CA THR A 654 35.49 61.87 -21.09
C THR A 654 34.77 62.99 -21.84
N PRO A 655 35.49 63.92 -22.50
CA PRO A 655 34.85 64.91 -23.36
C PRO A 655 33.98 64.21 -24.41
N SER A 656 32.74 64.65 -24.57
CA SER A 656 31.85 64.13 -25.61
C SER A 656 32.41 64.53 -26.98
N SER A 657 32.45 63.56 -27.91
CA SER A 657 32.81 63.81 -29.31
C SER A 657 31.74 64.59 -30.07
N ASP A 658 30.49 64.48 -29.61
CA ASP A 658 29.30 64.94 -30.33
C ASP A 658 28.81 66.30 -29.81
N ASP A 659 29.19 66.64 -28.57
CA ASP A 659 28.87 67.92 -27.93
C ASP A 659 30.13 68.43 -27.21
N PRO A 660 30.82 69.45 -27.78
CA PRO A 660 32.05 69.97 -27.21
C PRO A 660 31.85 70.65 -25.85
N ASP A 661 30.60 70.88 -25.41
CA ASP A 661 30.24 71.50 -24.15
C ASP A 661 29.80 70.48 -23.07
N VAL A 662 30.06 69.18 -23.26
CA VAL A 662 29.68 68.11 -22.31
C VAL A 662 30.82 67.11 -22.06
N TYR A 663 30.98 66.66 -20.81
CA TYR A 663 31.68 65.42 -20.45
C TYR A 663 30.67 64.29 -20.30
N SER A 664 30.94 63.10 -20.83
CA SER A 664 30.03 61.95 -20.72
C SER A 664 30.74 60.66 -20.33
N SER A 665 30.03 59.72 -19.70
CA SER A 665 30.50 58.35 -19.56
C SER A 665 30.45 57.58 -20.89
N SER A 666 31.30 56.55 -21.06
CA SER A 666 31.26 55.71 -22.25
C SER A 666 29.97 54.88 -22.28
N SER A 667 29.33 54.78 -23.45
CA SER A 667 28.08 54.03 -23.65
C SER A 667 28.17 52.56 -23.26
N ASP A 668 29.37 51.99 -23.36
CA ASP A 668 29.59 50.54 -23.28
C ASP A 668 29.96 50.07 -21.86
N SER A 669 30.16 50.98 -20.90
CA SER A 669 30.76 50.64 -19.59
C SER A 669 29.78 50.53 -18.43
N GLN A 670 28.49 50.81 -18.60
CA GLN A 670 27.54 50.97 -17.48
C GLN A 670 26.16 50.38 -17.79
N ASN A 671 26.13 49.04 -17.83
CA ASN A 671 24.89 48.30 -17.89
C ASN A 671 24.32 48.14 -16.49
N ILE A 672 23.04 48.47 -16.33
CA ILE A 672 22.26 48.05 -15.17
C ILE A 672 21.52 46.77 -15.56
N THR A 673 21.73 45.73 -14.78
CA THR A 673 21.06 44.43 -14.97
C THR A 673 20.01 44.29 -13.88
N ILE A 674 18.74 44.15 -14.27
CA ILE A 674 17.68 43.79 -13.34
C ILE A 674 17.35 42.31 -13.50
N GLN A 675 17.53 41.58 -12.41
CA GLN A 675 17.00 40.24 -12.23
C GLN A 675 15.64 40.35 -11.55
N ASN A 676 14.57 39.92 -12.23
CA ASN A 676 13.21 39.89 -11.70
C ASN A 676 12.59 38.50 -11.92
N ASP A 677 12.94 37.56 -11.05
CA ASP A 677 12.50 36.15 -11.18
C ASP A 677 10.98 36.02 -11.01
N TRP A 678 10.37 36.91 -10.22
CA TRP A 678 8.94 36.92 -9.87
C TRP A 678 8.08 37.78 -10.79
N ARG A 679 8.70 38.64 -11.61
CA ARG A 679 8.02 39.59 -12.52
C ARG A 679 7.03 40.52 -11.82
N VAL A 680 7.29 40.82 -10.55
CA VAL A 680 6.49 41.80 -9.84
C VAL A 680 6.65 43.17 -10.50
N PRO A 681 5.59 43.98 -10.58
CA PRO A 681 5.71 45.37 -11.02
C PRO A 681 6.76 46.09 -10.17
N TYR A 682 7.68 46.78 -10.82
CA TYR A 682 8.75 47.50 -10.14
C TYR A 682 9.00 48.87 -10.77
N THR A 683 9.63 49.74 -9.99
CA THR A 683 10.16 51.04 -10.41
C THR A 683 11.56 51.19 -9.87
N LEU A 684 12.52 51.44 -10.76
CA LEU A 684 13.87 51.86 -10.39
C LEU A 684 13.99 53.37 -10.54
N SER A 685 14.42 54.06 -9.49
CA SER A 685 14.69 55.49 -9.52
C SER A 685 16.09 55.78 -8.99
N VAL A 686 16.73 56.80 -9.55
CA VAL A 686 17.99 57.36 -9.06
C VAL A 686 17.73 58.77 -8.55
N GLN A 687 18.40 59.16 -7.47
CA GLN A 687 18.37 60.50 -6.90
C GLN A 687 19.77 60.95 -6.52
N TYR A 688 20.07 62.24 -6.61
CA TYR A 688 21.28 62.77 -6.00
C TYR A 688 21.12 62.82 -4.48
N ASN A 689 22.17 62.50 -3.73
CA ASN A 689 22.13 62.50 -2.27
C ASN A 689 23.31 63.26 -1.64
N ASP A 690 23.05 64.49 -1.23
CA ASP A 690 24.02 65.36 -0.58
C ASP A 690 24.60 64.77 0.72
N ALA A 691 23.84 63.92 1.44
CA ALA A 691 24.29 63.29 2.68
C ALA A 691 25.28 62.14 2.46
N LEU A 692 25.27 61.52 1.27
CA LEU A 692 26.27 60.54 0.84
C LEU A 692 27.61 61.24 0.52
N ALA A 693 27.58 62.46 -0.02
CA ALA A 693 28.76 63.27 -0.35
C ALA A 693 29.70 63.48 0.85
N ALA A 694 29.15 63.56 2.07
CA ALA A 694 29.89 63.71 3.32
C ALA A 694 30.60 62.43 3.80
N LYS A 695 30.34 61.27 3.18
CA LYS A 695 30.88 59.95 3.59
C LYS A 695 31.94 59.37 2.65
N PHE A 696 32.31 60.08 1.58
CA PHE A 696 33.30 59.57 0.62
C PHE A 696 34.68 59.46 1.28
N PRO A 697 35.36 58.29 1.18
CA PRO A 697 36.71 58.17 1.68
C PRO A 697 37.64 59.10 0.89
N VAL A 698 38.52 59.80 1.59
CA VAL A 698 39.56 60.69 1.04
C VAL A 698 40.57 59.93 0.16
N ASN A 699 40.43 58.61 0.03
CA ASN A 699 41.34 57.74 -0.70
C ASN A 699 40.90 57.54 -2.16
N GLY A 700 41.39 58.41 -3.04
CA GLY A 700 41.69 58.09 -4.44
C GLY A 700 40.60 58.30 -5.50
N LEU A 701 39.34 58.51 -5.14
CA LEU A 701 38.26 58.86 -6.09
C LEU A 701 37.95 60.36 -6.02
N ASN A 702 37.76 60.99 -7.18
CA ASN A 702 37.32 62.38 -7.22
C ASN A 702 35.79 62.44 -7.00
N LEU A 703 35.35 63.12 -5.95
CA LEU A 703 33.92 63.34 -5.71
C LEU A 703 33.38 64.44 -6.63
N PHE A 704 32.24 64.19 -7.28
CA PHE A 704 31.51 65.24 -8.02
C PHE A 704 30.34 65.77 -7.18
N ASP A 705 30.51 66.96 -6.60
CA ASP A 705 29.59 67.59 -5.63
C ASP A 705 28.63 68.62 -6.23
N GLN A 706 28.50 68.66 -7.56
CA GLN A 706 27.70 69.66 -8.29
C GLN A 706 26.46 69.04 -8.95
N PRO A 707 25.39 68.70 -8.21
CA PRO A 707 24.22 67.97 -8.73
C PRO A 707 23.53 68.66 -9.90
N LYS A 708 23.53 69.99 -9.92
CA LYS A 708 22.91 70.82 -10.99
C LYS A 708 23.57 70.64 -12.35
N LEU A 709 24.78 70.07 -12.38
CA LEU A 709 25.55 69.85 -13.59
C LEU A 709 25.42 68.40 -14.08
N VAL A 710 24.76 67.52 -13.33
CA VAL A 710 24.58 66.11 -13.69
C VAL A 710 23.24 65.92 -14.39
N SER A 711 23.31 65.38 -15.60
CA SER A 711 22.16 64.82 -16.32
C SER A 711 22.51 63.40 -16.73
N TYR A 712 21.53 62.59 -17.11
CA TYR A 712 21.81 61.27 -17.65
C TYR A 712 20.82 60.93 -18.75
N THR A 713 21.27 60.04 -19.62
CA THR A 713 20.49 59.43 -20.69
C THR A 713 20.41 57.93 -20.44
N ALA A 714 19.21 57.37 -20.47
CA ALA A 714 18.99 55.92 -20.41
C ALA A 714 18.42 55.45 -21.75
N ASN A 715 19.09 54.50 -22.41
CA ASN A 715 18.75 54.00 -23.75
C ASN A 715 18.46 55.12 -24.78
N GLY A 716 19.20 56.23 -24.72
CA GLY A 716 19.09 57.37 -25.64
C GLY A 716 18.08 58.46 -25.25
N ASN A 717 17.25 58.25 -24.21
CA ASN A 717 16.32 59.27 -23.71
C ASN A 717 16.93 60.00 -22.52
N ALA A 718 16.80 61.33 -22.48
CA ALA A 718 17.28 62.16 -21.37
C ALA A 718 16.25 62.21 -20.23
N PHE A 719 16.73 62.15 -19.00
CA PHE A 719 15.89 62.19 -17.80
C PHE A 719 16.53 63.06 -16.71
N ASP A 720 15.69 63.62 -15.84
CA ASP A 720 16.14 64.34 -14.65
C ASP A 720 16.51 63.38 -13.51
N ILE A 721 17.47 63.79 -12.68
CA ILE A 721 17.94 63.01 -11.51
C ILE A 721 16.90 62.80 -10.41
N ASN A 722 15.66 63.26 -10.59
CA ASN A 722 14.56 63.02 -9.65
C ASN A 722 13.42 62.19 -10.27
N GLN A 723 13.56 61.74 -11.51
CA GLN A 723 12.54 60.98 -12.23
C GLN A 723 12.80 59.46 -12.14
N PRO A 724 11.75 58.63 -12.21
CA PRO A 724 11.91 57.18 -12.34
C PRO A 724 12.63 56.83 -13.65
N LEU A 725 13.62 55.95 -13.56
CA LEU A 725 14.45 55.51 -14.68
C LEU A 725 13.81 54.42 -15.51
N LEU A 726 13.15 53.49 -14.82
CA LEU A 726 12.58 52.29 -15.41
C LEU A 726 11.35 51.88 -14.63
N GLN A 727 10.32 51.48 -15.36
CA GLN A 727 9.06 50.99 -14.80
C GLN A 727 8.58 49.78 -15.60
N GLN A 728 8.22 48.71 -14.90
CA GLN A 728 7.49 47.60 -15.48
C GLN A 728 6.04 47.65 -15.00
N LEU A 729 5.10 47.71 -15.95
CA LEU A 729 3.65 47.67 -15.70
C LEU A 729 3.13 46.22 -15.65
N ALA A 730 1.99 46.04 -14.99
CA ALA A 730 1.40 44.72 -14.70
C ALA A 730 0.99 43.90 -15.94
N ASP A 731 0.78 44.52 -17.11
CA ASP A 731 0.09 43.90 -18.26
C ASP A 731 0.96 43.03 -19.20
N ASN A 732 2.26 42.87 -18.96
CA ASN A 732 3.14 42.07 -19.83
C ASN A 732 3.15 40.57 -19.46
N ALA A 733 2.20 39.81 -19.99
CA ALA A 733 2.08 38.36 -19.80
C ALA A 733 3.14 37.52 -20.54
N LEU A 734 3.79 36.61 -19.77
CA LEU A 734 4.41 35.32 -20.17
C LEU A 734 5.65 35.29 -21.10
N LEU A 735 6.84 35.18 -20.48
CA LEU A 735 7.99 34.30 -20.80
C LEU A 735 9.01 34.41 -19.63
N ALA A 736 9.15 33.33 -18.85
CA ALA A 736 10.01 33.23 -17.67
C ALA A 736 11.40 33.86 -17.86
N THR A 737 11.91 34.52 -16.81
CA THR A 737 13.23 35.19 -16.73
C THR A 737 13.46 36.33 -17.74
N SER A 738 12.71 37.41 -17.65
CA SER A 738 13.10 38.65 -18.34
C SER A 738 14.13 39.39 -17.47
N SER A 739 15.38 38.92 -17.51
CA SER A 739 16.49 39.82 -17.18
C SER A 739 16.46 40.97 -18.17
N THR A 740 16.51 42.18 -17.67
CA THR A 740 16.50 43.39 -18.51
C THR A 740 17.80 44.14 -18.27
N ASN A 741 18.53 44.35 -19.36
CA ASN A 741 19.73 45.17 -19.39
C ASN A 741 19.39 46.54 -19.97
N PHE A 742 19.91 47.60 -19.37
CA PHE A 742 19.77 48.96 -19.90
C PHE A 742 21.05 49.75 -19.69
N GLN A 743 21.33 50.62 -20.66
CA GLN A 743 22.54 51.44 -20.68
C GLN A 743 22.25 52.78 -20.01
N LEU A 744 23.08 53.12 -19.02
CA LEU A 744 23.08 54.42 -18.38
C LEU A 744 24.30 55.21 -18.88
N LYS A 745 24.08 56.39 -19.44
CA LYS A 745 25.13 57.33 -19.81
C LYS A 745 24.96 58.62 -19.01
N LEU A 746 25.95 58.99 -18.22
CA LEU A 746 25.95 60.18 -17.40
C LEU A 746 26.61 61.33 -18.16
N ASN A 747 26.01 62.52 -18.14
CA ASN A 747 26.42 63.70 -18.89
C ASN A 747 26.59 64.89 -17.93
N VAL A 748 27.73 65.58 -18.03
CA VAL A 748 28.11 66.73 -17.20
C VAL A 748 28.42 67.94 -18.07
N SER A 749 27.77 69.08 -17.83
CA SER A 749 28.01 70.31 -18.61
C SER A 749 29.42 70.86 -18.37
N LYS A 750 30.20 71.02 -19.45
CA LYS A 750 31.59 71.48 -19.47
C LYS A 750 31.74 72.98 -19.19
N LEU A 751 30.78 73.79 -19.63
CA LEU A 751 30.83 75.26 -19.53
C LEU A 751 30.79 75.78 -18.08
N LEU A 752 30.31 74.94 -17.15
CA LEU A 752 30.22 75.22 -15.71
C LEU A 752 31.12 74.30 -14.85
N ALA A 753 31.68 73.23 -15.44
CA ALA A 753 32.57 72.28 -14.76
C ALA A 753 34.06 72.46 -15.13
N SER A 754 34.42 73.51 -15.89
CA SER A 754 35.79 73.76 -16.34
C SER A 754 36.75 73.91 -15.16
N GLY A 755 37.56 72.89 -14.90
CA GLY A 755 38.48 72.81 -13.76
C GLY A 755 38.15 71.73 -12.72
N ALA A 756 36.90 71.22 -12.70
CA ALA A 756 36.45 70.18 -11.77
C ALA A 756 36.58 68.75 -12.34
N VAL A 757 36.55 68.59 -13.67
CA VAL A 757 36.62 67.28 -14.36
C VAL A 757 37.92 67.14 -15.17
N GLN A 758 38.67 66.08 -14.92
CA GLN A 758 39.90 65.69 -15.61
C GLN A 758 39.62 64.46 -16.48
N SER A 759 40.03 64.52 -17.75
CA SER A 759 39.85 63.41 -18.69
C SER A 759 40.53 62.14 -18.19
N GLY A 760 39.82 61.01 -18.23
CA GLY A 760 40.36 59.70 -17.84
C GLY A 760 40.46 59.45 -16.34
N LYS A 761 39.88 60.32 -15.50
CA LYS A 761 39.72 60.09 -14.06
C LYS A 761 38.37 59.46 -13.73
N GLU A 762 38.35 58.66 -12.68
CA GLU A 762 37.12 58.08 -12.12
C GLU A 762 36.50 59.05 -11.12
N TYR A 763 35.20 59.26 -11.30
CA TYR A 763 34.39 60.12 -10.44
C TYR A 763 33.36 59.30 -9.68
N GLY A 764 33.34 59.51 -8.36
CA GLY A 764 32.25 59.07 -7.50
C GLY A 764 31.15 60.13 -7.53
N ILE A 765 29.94 59.73 -7.90
CA ILE A 765 28.77 60.61 -7.88
C ILE A 765 27.82 60.05 -6.82
N PRO A 766 27.40 60.84 -5.82
CA PRO A 766 26.53 60.36 -4.74
C PRO A 766 25.11 60.13 -5.27
N LEU A 767 24.91 58.97 -5.88
CA LEU A 767 23.64 58.51 -6.38
C LEU A 767 22.97 57.61 -5.33
N TYR A 768 21.76 57.95 -4.95
CA TYR A 768 20.87 57.13 -4.16
C TYR A 768 19.90 56.40 -5.08
N TRP A 769 20.04 55.09 -5.14
CA TRP A 769 19.21 54.24 -5.97
C TRP A 769 18.09 53.64 -5.13
N THR A 770 16.88 53.64 -5.67
CA THR A 770 15.72 53.03 -5.03
C THR A 770 15.04 52.08 -6.00
N LEU A 771 14.97 50.81 -5.63
CA LEU A 771 14.14 49.80 -6.30
C LEU A 771 12.87 49.61 -5.48
N LYS A 772 11.75 50.12 -6.00
CA LYS A 772 10.40 49.90 -5.42
C LYS A 772 9.72 48.80 -6.20
N TYR A 773 8.94 47.97 -5.51
CA TYR A 773 8.14 46.92 -6.14
C TYR A 773 6.84 46.75 -5.39
N ASP A 774 5.79 46.40 -6.14
CA ASP A 774 4.49 46.13 -5.58
C ASP A 774 4.31 44.61 -5.43
N LEU A 775 4.08 44.17 -4.19
CA LEU A 775 3.78 42.77 -3.87
C LEU A 775 2.25 42.53 -3.85
N ALA A 776 1.45 43.52 -4.24
CA ALA A 776 0.00 43.39 -4.32
C ALA A 776 -0.43 42.57 -5.55
N SER A 777 -0.70 41.30 -5.28
CA SER A 777 -1.83 40.56 -5.87
C SER A 777 -2.34 39.54 -4.86
#